data_AF-A0A851U8T3-F1
#
_entry.id   AF-A0A851U8T3-F1
#
_cell.length_a   1.000
_cell.length_b   1.000
_cell.length_c   1.000
_cell.angle_alpha   90.00
_cell.angle_beta   90.00
_cell.angle_gamma   90.00
#
_symmetry.space_group_name_H-M   'P 1'
#
loop_
_entity.id
_entity.type
_entity.pdbx_description
1 polymer ?
#
loop_
_entity_poly.entity_id
_entity_poly.type
_entity_poly.pdbx_seq_one_letter_code
_entity_poly.pdbx_strand_id
1 'polypeptide(L)'
;TFLWETLGKQFVEYQQMAPFLIPEDQQRRLMEFLPLFLQAWEQSAGVIVFPNIQLLATEVSKLLTKEIKRNLNGKPSEEARLALEQLLQQKGEAGDGHLLLKSVYLLSQTDLRTMWNIIGSGLPAALMQCLYLFFTVPLKKTSDDREKSEDDAQTQEMLVKIMLNMYKEEQGVEELLAADKLQSLIIATSSLWDQCSHSWKVPTGRVLRTISKAQTKTSIVYLQAVDCIKIAVQNLFTLADTLPACDVCEAASIVLCFVKDSYPLSSALLTEFENNDGYQLLLKIVLRCEGLQQTEGDPYLDEILDMLTCLTTCGKTELKVSGNVVHPQLPHFDFERTHSSGMTVKNLQPFQVLQSIFQRSNDQHLCGRILAAIGTIWAWDRVNFFLLEWTLQPINQFTDIIHFKPHPVQVQFFRLVESIVLDLSYVPHEILKKVQNLIKENVEPFCTLTALQCLLSMTQKDLLFSDIFRDSGLLGLLLALLRKEAKILRKSAGTHLPGLKEGTEKELNAVMLKMVAALTGRSVRNTVVLKDYGMVPYIKIFLDDECYRSATLSILEQLSIINYEEYMSIIIGALCSSTQWELHLKLDLLKSLLRILESPKSHSAFRTCSGFNGLLSLLSDMEGALQDPPSGQWAAVGHNRILELVFYTLQGITAALHLDPVNSYFFQRNGLVEKMAEDLGSLGCFWTEVKRQIPVSLEKKRTFAEFLDAAFCSSEPFPVWLKNCIWILNFLDLMVKGTLHEESYFKERKPEIKEESRDNQEAPQAQEEHPSFYYRLEMRDCIIVHPGAVCVMVRLLPKLYKEGHAQLSQEIQCALIDHIQSLVKSEKSRQVMCESGLLRTVITSCEDAFCRDSHPLHLPLTRLFEKLASQAVEPYVLR
;
A
#
# COMPACT_ATOMS: atom_id res chain seq x y z
N THR A 1 -55.79 -1.91 -16.94
CA THR A 1 -56.21 -2.06 -18.36
C THR A 1 -57.58 -1.46 -18.61
N PHE A 2 -58.65 -1.84 -17.90
CA PHE A 2 -60.01 -1.30 -18.13
C PHE A 2 -60.11 0.25 -18.05
N LEU A 3 -59.39 0.87 -17.10
CA LEU A 3 -59.36 2.33 -16.93
C LEU A 3 -58.71 3.06 -18.12
N TRP A 4 -57.64 2.47 -18.68
CA TRP A 4 -56.94 3.00 -19.86
C TRP A 4 -57.79 2.92 -21.14
N GLU A 5 -58.54 1.83 -21.32
CA GLU A 5 -59.45 1.67 -22.46
C GLU A 5 -60.63 2.65 -22.42
N THR A 6 -61.14 2.94 -21.21
CA THR A 6 -62.23 3.91 -21.01
C THR A 6 -61.74 5.34 -21.29
N LEU A 7 -60.57 5.71 -20.78
CA LEU A 7 -59.92 6.99 -21.09
C LEU A 7 -59.56 7.11 -22.56
N GLY A 8 -59.13 6.02 -23.19
CA GLY A 8 -58.85 5.96 -24.63
C GLY A 8 -60.07 6.35 -25.46
N LYS A 9 -61.26 5.81 -25.14
CA LYS A 9 -62.52 6.16 -25.81
C LYS A 9 -62.92 7.62 -25.60
N GLN A 10 -62.84 8.11 -24.35
CA GLN A 10 -63.14 9.51 -24.02
C GLN A 10 -62.21 10.49 -24.75
N PHE A 11 -60.92 10.15 -24.89
CA PHE A 11 -59.98 10.99 -25.61
C PHE A 11 -60.21 10.98 -27.13
N VAL A 12 -60.64 9.84 -27.71
CA VAL A 12 -61.04 9.78 -29.13
C VAL A 12 -62.29 10.62 -29.39
N GLU A 13 -63.26 10.62 -28.47
CA GLU A 13 -64.44 11.50 -28.54
C GLU A 13 -64.05 12.98 -28.45
N TYR A 14 -63.12 13.34 -27.56
CA TYR A 14 -62.53 14.68 -27.51
C TYR A 14 -61.87 15.04 -28.84
N GLN A 15 -61.05 14.15 -29.41
CA GLN A 15 -60.34 14.39 -30.67
C GLN A 15 -61.29 14.64 -31.85
N GLN A 16 -62.42 13.93 -31.92
CA GLN A 16 -63.42 14.13 -32.97
C GLN A 16 -64.17 15.46 -32.83
N MET A 17 -64.35 15.94 -31.60
CA MET A 17 -65.07 17.18 -31.29
C MET A 17 -64.17 18.41 -31.31
N ALA A 18 -62.87 18.25 -31.02
CA ALA A 18 -61.92 19.35 -30.87
C ALA A 18 -61.91 20.34 -32.06
N PRO A 19 -61.87 19.92 -33.34
CA PRO A 19 -61.84 20.85 -34.47
C PRO A 19 -63.06 21.79 -34.58
N PHE A 20 -64.17 21.44 -33.93
CA PHE A 20 -65.45 22.17 -33.99
C PHE A 20 -65.74 23.00 -32.74
N LEU A 21 -64.87 22.93 -31.73
CA LEU A 21 -65.00 23.66 -30.46
C LEU A 21 -64.20 24.97 -30.51
N ILE A 22 -64.71 26.01 -29.83
CA ILE A 22 -63.93 27.22 -29.58
C ILE A 22 -62.76 26.91 -28.63
N PRO A 23 -61.61 27.64 -28.72
CA PRO A 23 -60.40 27.32 -27.96
C PRO A 23 -60.61 27.23 -26.44
N GLU A 24 -61.55 28.00 -25.89
CA GLU A 24 -61.90 28.02 -24.46
C GLU A 24 -62.61 26.73 -24.04
N ASP A 25 -63.49 26.18 -24.89
CA ASP A 25 -64.19 24.92 -24.63
C ASP A 25 -63.29 23.71 -24.87
N GLN A 26 -62.34 23.81 -25.82
CA GLN A 26 -61.27 22.81 -26.00
C GLN A 26 -60.40 22.71 -24.76
N GLN A 27 -60.03 23.85 -24.16
CA GLN A 27 -59.26 23.92 -22.93
C GLN A 27 -60.05 23.35 -21.75
N ARG A 28 -61.31 23.76 -21.57
CA ARG A 28 -62.15 23.31 -20.45
C ARG A 28 -62.33 21.78 -20.43
N ARG A 29 -62.61 21.16 -21.58
CA ARG A 29 -62.73 19.69 -21.69
C ARG A 29 -61.41 18.95 -21.49
N LEU A 30 -60.29 19.51 -21.94
CA LEU A 30 -58.97 18.92 -21.70
C LEU A 30 -58.63 18.97 -20.20
N MET A 31 -58.93 20.07 -19.53
CA MET A 31 -58.73 20.24 -18.09
C MET A 31 -59.60 19.30 -17.24
N GLU A 32 -60.83 18.98 -17.68
CA GLU A 32 -61.67 17.96 -17.04
C GLU A 32 -61.14 16.53 -17.23
N PHE A 33 -60.43 16.26 -18.34
CA PHE A 33 -59.86 14.95 -18.65
C PHE A 33 -58.59 14.63 -17.85
N LEU A 34 -57.75 15.64 -17.59
CA LEU A 34 -56.42 15.46 -16.96
C LEU A 34 -56.45 14.81 -15.56
N PRO A 35 -57.37 15.12 -14.63
CA PRO A 35 -57.42 14.46 -13.31
C PRO A 35 -57.69 12.96 -13.43
N LEU A 36 -58.56 12.56 -14.38
CA LEU A 36 -58.88 11.16 -14.66
C LEU A 36 -57.67 10.44 -15.24
N PHE A 37 -56.92 11.10 -16.13
CA PHE A 37 -55.66 10.59 -16.66
C PHE A 37 -54.61 10.39 -15.56
N LEU A 38 -54.43 11.37 -14.66
CA LEU A 38 -53.48 11.27 -13.54
C LEU A 38 -53.85 10.13 -12.56
N GLN A 39 -55.15 9.96 -12.26
CA GLN A 39 -55.62 8.87 -11.41
C GLN A 39 -55.34 7.50 -12.03
N ALA A 40 -55.58 7.35 -13.34
CA ALA A 40 -55.26 6.12 -14.07
C ALA A 40 -53.77 5.84 -14.10
N TRP A 41 -52.97 6.89 -14.24
CA TRP A 41 -51.52 6.80 -14.21
C TRP A 41 -51.01 6.26 -12.86
N GLU A 42 -51.43 6.87 -11.75
CA GLU A 42 -51.02 6.47 -10.39
C GLU A 42 -51.39 5.01 -10.08
N GLN A 43 -52.56 4.55 -10.53
CA GLN A 43 -53.02 3.17 -10.34
C GLN A 43 -52.32 2.14 -11.24
N SER A 44 -51.66 2.58 -12.31
CA SER A 44 -51.08 1.71 -13.33
C SER A 44 -49.59 1.35 -13.11
N ALA A 45 -48.99 1.81 -12.00
CA ALA A 45 -47.59 1.57 -11.65
C ALA A 45 -46.58 1.82 -12.81
N GLY A 46 -46.90 2.76 -13.72
CA GLY A 46 -46.05 3.14 -14.86
C GLY A 46 -46.23 2.33 -16.14
N VAL A 47 -47.15 1.34 -16.20
CA VAL A 47 -47.43 0.59 -17.43
C VAL A 47 -48.57 1.26 -18.21
N ILE A 48 -48.22 1.85 -19.34
CA ILE A 48 -49.14 2.68 -20.14
C ILE A 48 -49.72 1.86 -21.29
N VAL A 49 -51.06 1.83 -21.37
CA VAL A 49 -51.80 1.24 -22.50
C VAL A 49 -52.75 2.29 -23.07
N PHE A 50 -52.20 3.44 -23.49
CA PHE A 50 -52.96 4.56 -24.04
C PHE A 50 -52.55 4.86 -25.49
N PRO A 51 -53.39 4.55 -26.50
CA PRO A 51 -53.01 4.62 -27.91
C PRO A 51 -52.65 6.02 -28.44
N ASN A 52 -53.26 7.07 -27.88
CA ASN A 52 -53.14 8.45 -28.36
C ASN A 52 -52.25 9.33 -27.48
N ILE A 53 -51.28 8.73 -26.79
CA ILE A 53 -50.43 9.44 -25.82
C ILE A 53 -49.65 10.61 -26.42
N GLN A 54 -49.21 10.47 -27.67
CA GLN A 54 -48.45 11.48 -28.40
C GLN A 54 -49.27 12.75 -28.68
N LEU A 55 -50.55 12.56 -29.06
CA LEU A 55 -51.49 13.65 -29.29
C LEU A 55 -51.84 14.36 -27.98
N LEU A 56 -52.10 13.58 -26.91
CA LEU A 56 -52.31 14.15 -25.58
C LEU A 56 -51.10 14.98 -25.14
N ALA A 57 -49.88 14.46 -25.30
CA ALA A 57 -48.66 15.19 -24.97
C ALA A 57 -48.51 16.49 -25.78
N THR A 58 -48.87 16.48 -27.06
CA THR A 58 -48.85 17.67 -27.91
C THR A 58 -49.82 18.74 -27.39
N GLU A 59 -51.09 18.37 -27.15
CA GLU A 59 -52.13 19.32 -26.76
C GLU A 59 -51.90 19.88 -25.36
N VAL A 60 -51.53 19.03 -24.40
CA VAL A 60 -51.22 19.46 -23.02
C VAL A 60 -49.99 20.36 -22.99
N SER A 61 -48.94 20.05 -23.76
CA SER A 61 -47.72 20.87 -23.80
C SER A 61 -47.94 22.21 -24.53
N LYS A 62 -48.75 22.23 -25.60
CA LYS A 62 -49.18 23.48 -26.26
C LYS A 62 -49.99 24.36 -25.32
N LEU A 63 -50.91 23.76 -24.55
CA LEU A 63 -51.74 24.49 -23.60
C LEU A 63 -50.89 25.10 -22.48
N LEU A 64 -49.98 24.31 -21.90
CA LEU A 64 -49.01 24.81 -20.90
C LEU A 64 -48.14 25.95 -21.48
N THR A 65 -47.66 25.79 -22.72
CA THR A 65 -46.88 26.83 -23.42
C THR A 65 -47.67 28.12 -23.59
N LYS A 66 -48.95 28.03 -24.00
CA LYS A 66 -49.83 29.19 -24.15
C LYS A 66 -50.06 29.89 -22.81
N GLU A 67 -50.29 29.12 -21.74
CA GLU A 67 -50.55 29.66 -20.41
C GLU A 67 -49.30 30.35 -19.82
N ILE A 68 -48.11 29.77 -20.01
CA ILE A 68 -46.84 30.41 -19.66
C ILE A 68 -46.68 31.74 -20.43
N LYS A 69 -46.84 31.72 -21.76
CA LYS A 69 -46.70 32.93 -22.58
C LYS A 69 -47.72 34.01 -22.22
N ARG A 70 -48.96 33.62 -21.89
CA ARG A 70 -50.02 34.53 -21.42
C ARG A 70 -49.60 35.26 -20.14
N ASN A 71 -48.94 34.57 -19.22
CA ASN A 71 -48.49 35.17 -17.96
C ASN A 71 -47.20 35.98 -18.08
N LEU A 72 -46.43 35.78 -19.16
CA LEU A 72 -45.21 36.53 -19.47
C LEU A 72 -45.48 37.83 -20.25
N ASN A 73 -46.46 37.83 -21.16
CA ASN A 73 -46.67 38.93 -22.09
C ASN A 73 -47.12 40.23 -21.40
N GLY A 74 -46.36 41.31 -21.61
CA GLY A 74 -46.74 42.67 -21.22
C GLY A 74 -46.57 43.02 -19.74
N LYS A 75 -45.99 42.12 -18.92
CA LYS A 75 -45.75 42.34 -17.48
C LYS A 75 -44.26 42.64 -17.20
N PRO A 76 -43.93 43.47 -16.20
CA PRO A 76 -42.56 43.63 -15.71
C PRO A 76 -42.03 42.34 -15.06
N SER A 77 -40.71 42.17 -15.00
CA SER A 77 -40.07 40.91 -14.59
C SER A 77 -40.47 40.40 -13.20
N GLU A 78 -40.71 41.29 -12.22
CA GLU A 78 -41.18 40.92 -10.88
C GLU A 78 -42.62 40.37 -10.90
N GLU A 79 -43.53 41.05 -11.62
CA GLU A 79 -44.94 40.63 -11.73
C GLU A 79 -45.10 39.37 -12.58
N ALA A 80 -44.28 39.23 -13.64
CA ALA A 80 -44.23 38.03 -14.47
C ALA A 80 -43.75 36.82 -13.66
N ARG A 81 -42.73 36.98 -12.81
CA ARG A 81 -42.26 35.92 -11.90
C ARG A 81 -43.38 35.47 -10.96
N LEU A 82 -44.03 36.40 -10.26
CA LEU A 82 -45.10 36.08 -9.30
C LEU A 82 -46.29 35.40 -9.98
N ALA A 83 -46.69 35.86 -11.16
CA ALA A 83 -47.77 35.25 -11.93
C ALA A 83 -47.44 33.80 -12.36
N LEU A 84 -46.18 33.52 -12.71
CA LEU A 84 -45.73 32.17 -13.02
C LEU A 84 -45.67 31.27 -11.79
N GLU A 85 -45.24 31.81 -10.64
CA GLU A 85 -45.20 31.04 -9.38
C GLU A 85 -46.62 30.66 -8.95
N GLN A 86 -47.58 31.59 -9.03
CA GLN A 86 -49.01 31.33 -8.78
C GLN A 86 -49.62 30.34 -9.76
N LEU A 87 -49.22 30.36 -11.03
CA LEU A 87 -49.68 29.41 -12.04
C LEU A 87 -49.25 27.97 -11.72
N LEU A 88 -48.03 27.80 -11.21
CA LEU A 88 -47.41 26.50 -10.97
C LEU A 88 -47.73 25.94 -9.56
N GLN A 89 -48.16 26.78 -8.62
CA GLN A 89 -48.54 26.40 -7.26
C GLN A 89 -49.90 25.70 -7.19
N GLN A 90 -50.06 24.80 -6.22
CA GLN A 90 -51.29 24.06 -5.98
C GLN A 90 -52.38 24.89 -5.27
N LYS A 91 -52.01 26.05 -4.69
CA LYS A 91 -52.89 26.90 -3.88
C LYS A 91 -53.50 28.05 -4.69
N GLY A 92 -54.67 27.81 -5.29
CA GLY A 92 -55.52 28.85 -5.89
C GLY A 92 -56.85 28.28 -6.40
N GLU A 93 -57.87 29.13 -6.58
CA GLU A 93 -59.19 28.76 -7.12
C GLU A 93 -59.15 28.26 -8.59
N ALA A 94 -57.96 28.25 -9.21
CA ALA A 94 -57.70 27.73 -10.55
C ALA A 94 -56.39 26.90 -10.56
N GLY A 95 -56.38 25.73 -9.91
CA GLY A 95 -55.26 24.77 -9.88
C GLY A 95 -54.90 24.12 -11.23
N ASP A 96 -55.23 24.79 -12.34
CA ASP A 96 -55.14 24.30 -13.70
C ASP A 96 -53.68 24.18 -14.17
N GLY A 97 -52.82 25.13 -13.79
CA GLY A 97 -51.41 25.16 -14.22
C GLY A 97 -50.55 24.07 -13.59
N HIS A 98 -50.73 23.80 -12.29
CA HIS A 98 -50.04 22.69 -11.61
C HIS A 98 -50.47 21.32 -12.18
N LEU A 99 -51.77 21.15 -12.50
CA LEU A 99 -52.29 19.95 -13.14
C LEU A 99 -51.66 19.72 -14.52
N LEU A 100 -51.53 20.78 -15.33
CA LEU A 100 -50.84 20.74 -16.61
C LEU A 100 -49.37 20.36 -16.44
N LEU A 101 -48.65 20.98 -15.49
CA LEU A 101 -47.25 20.67 -15.20
C LEU A 101 -47.07 19.21 -14.80
N LYS A 102 -47.89 18.69 -13.87
CA LYS A 102 -47.84 17.28 -13.42
C LYS A 102 -48.13 16.33 -14.57
N SER A 103 -49.06 16.67 -15.46
CA SER A 103 -49.39 15.87 -16.64
C SER A 103 -48.23 15.84 -17.65
N VAL A 104 -47.63 16.99 -17.96
CA VAL A 104 -46.44 17.06 -18.83
C VAL A 104 -45.24 16.34 -18.19
N TYR A 105 -45.06 16.46 -16.88
CA TYR A 105 -44.00 15.75 -16.15
C TYR A 105 -44.07 14.24 -16.35
N LEU A 106 -45.25 13.64 -16.19
CA LEU A 106 -45.44 12.20 -16.41
C LEU A 106 -45.27 11.82 -17.89
N LEU A 107 -45.79 12.63 -18.81
CA LEU A 107 -45.63 12.41 -20.25
C LEU A 107 -44.18 12.52 -20.71
N SER A 108 -43.37 13.37 -20.06
CA SER A 108 -41.94 13.52 -20.34
C SER A 108 -41.10 12.30 -19.93
N GLN A 109 -41.66 11.37 -19.15
CA GLN A 109 -40.98 10.13 -18.71
C GLN A 109 -41.32 8.91 -19.56
N THR A 110 -42.05 9.10 -20.66
CA THR A 110 -42.52 8.02 -21.53
C THR A 110 -41.48 7.67 -22.59
N ASP A 111 -41.88 7.51 -23.85
CA ASP A 111 -41.02 7.19 -24.97
C ASP A 111 -40.51 8.44 -25.71
N LEU A 112 -39.40 8.29 -26.44
CA LEU A 112 -38.77 9.37 -27.20
C LEU A 112 -39.71 10.04 -28.21
N ARG A 113 -40.68 9.32 -28.80
CA ARG A 113 -41.61 9.93 -29.77
C ARG A 113 -42.58 10.87 -29.07
N THR A 114 -43.06 10.50 -27.88
CA THR A 114 -43.88 11.38 -27.05
C THR A 114 -43.08 12.61 -26.64
N MET A 115 -41.80 12.45 -26.29
CA MET A 115 -40.90 13.55 -25.96
C MET A 115 -40.68 14.53 -27.12
N TRP A 116 -40.49 14.04 -28.35
CA TRP A 116 -40.37 14.92 -29.53
C TRP A 116 -41.63 15.75 -29.79
N ASN A 117 -42.82 15.21 -29.50
CA ASN A 117 -44.06 15.95 -29.60
C ASN A 117 -44.17 17.07 -28.54
N ILE A 118 -43.63 16.83 -27.34
CA ILE A 118 -43.50 17.85 -26.29
C ILE A 118 -42.52 18.95 -26.72
N ILE A 119 -41.36 18.58 -27.28
CA ILE A 119 -40.36 19.53 -27.79
C ILE A 119 -40.96 20.41 -28.90
N GLY A 120 -41.65 19.80 -29.86
CA GLY A 120 -42.27 20.49 -31.00
C GLY A 120 -43.49 21.36 -30.64
N SER A 121 -43.90 21.42 -29.37
CA SER A 121 -45.00 22.30 -28.93
C SER A 121 -44.55 23.74 -28.63
N GLY A 122 -43.25 24.03 -28.72
CA GLY A 122 -42.65 25.31 -28.31
C GLY A 122 -42.50 25.47 -26.79
N LEU A 123 -42.67 24.37 -26.03
CA LEU A 123 -42.51 24.34 -24.57
C LEU A 123 -41.06 24.59 -24.12
N PRO A 124 -40.01 24.09 -24.81
CA PRO A 124 -38.62 24.35 -24.41
C PRO A 124 -38.32 25.86 -24.25
N ALA A 125 -38.59 26.64 -25.29
CA ALA A 125 -38.43 28.10 -25.30
C ALA A 125 -39.16 28.78 -24.14
N ALA A 126 -40.41 28.38 -23.87
CA ALA A 126 -41.22 28.95 -22.79
C ALA A 126 -40.66 28.62 -21.40
N LEU A 127 -40.25 27.37 -21.16
CA LEU A 127 -39.66 26.97 -19.88
C LEU A 127 -38.29 27.62 -19.63
N MET A 128 -37.51 27.90 -20.68
CA MET A 128 -36.26 28.65 -20.53
C MET A 128 -36.47 30.12 -20.19
N GLN A 129 -37.54 30.74 -20.70
CA GLN A 129 -37.96 32.07 -20.24
C GLN A 129 -38.38 32.05 -18.76
N CYS A 130 -39.11 31.03 -18.32
CA CYS A 130 -39.44 30.85 -16.90
C CYS A 130 -38.18 30.70 -16.05
N LEU A 131 -37.26 29.81 -16.43
CA LEU A 131 -36.02 29.58 -15.70
C LEU A 131 -35.17 30.85 -15.60
N TYR A 132 -35.08 31.63 -16.69
CA TYR A 132 -34.39 32.91 -16.68
C TYR A 132 -34.98 33.86 -15.63
N LEU A 133 -36.30 34.07 -15.61
CA LEU A 133 -36.95 34.94 -14.63
C LEU A 133 -36.79 34.40 -13.20
N PHE A 134 -36.94 33.08 -13.02
CA PHE A 134 -36.79 32.45 -11.72
C PHE A 134 -35.37 32.53 -11.17
N PHE A 135 -34.37 32.58 -12.04
CA PHE A 135 -32.98 32.78 -11.69
C PHE A 135 -32.67 34.26 -11.41
N THR A 136 -32.98 35.17 -12.33
CA THR A 136 -32.52 36.57 -12.26
C THR A 136 -33.27 37.45 -11.26
N VAL A 137 -34.53 37.13 -10.94
CA VAL A 137 -35.37 37.97 -10.07
C VAL A 137 -35.50 37.30 -8.70
N PRO A 138 -34.83 37.75 -7.63
CA PRO A 138 -34.97 37.16 -6.30
C PRO A 138 -36.32 37.51 -5.66
N LEU A 139 -36.85 36.61 -4.83
CA LEU A 139 -38.07 36.85 -4.05
C LEU A 139 -37.79 37.83 -2.90
N LYS A 140 -38.64 38.86 -2.75
CA LYS A 140 -38.62 39.72 -1.56
C LYS A 140 -39.14 38.91 -0.36
N LYS A 141 -38.26 38.60 0.60
CA LYS A 141 -38.64 37.90 1.84
C LYS A 141 -39.67 38.73 2.62
N THR A 142 -40.90 38.26 2.70
CA THR A 142 -41.84 38.70 3.73
C THR A 142 -41.55 37.94 5.02
N SER A 143 -41.68 38.60 6.17
CA SER A 143 -41.15 38.16 7.48
C SER A 143 -41.76 36.86 8.07
N ASP A 144 -42.64 36.16 7.34
CA ASP A 144 -43.31 34.93 7.78
C ASP A 144 -42.88 33.64 7.05
N ASP A 145 -41.98 33.69 6.06
CA ASP A 145 -41.61 32.53 5.22
C ASP A 145 -40.55 31.60 5.85
N ARG A 146 -40.77 31.13 7.08
CA ARG A 146 -39.90 30.12 7.72
C ARG A 146 -40.21 28.66 7.38
N GLU A 147 -41.28 28.42 6.63
CA GLU A 147 -41.62 27.09 6.12
C GLU A 147 -41.75 27.18 4.59
N LYS A 148 -40.67 26.85 3.85
CA LYS A 148 -40.82 26.45 2.44
C LYS A 148 -41.77 25.26 2.44
N SER A 149 -42.92 25.37 1.78
CA SER A 149 -43.83 24.23 1.69
C SER A 149 -43.15 23.12 0.88
N GLU A 150 -43.29 21.84 1.29
CA GLU A 150 -42.78 20.69 0.51
C GLU A 150 -43.29 20.70 -0.94
N ASP A 151 -44.46 21.29 -1.15
CA ASP A 151 -45.16 21.41 -2.42
C ASP A 151 -44.46 22.34 -3.42
N ASP A 152 -43.82 23.43 -2.94
CA ASP A 152 -43.04 24.34 -3.78
C ASP A 152 -41.75 23.66 -4.30
N ALA A 153 -41.09 22.87 -3.46
CA ALA A 153 -39.89 22.11 -3.84
C ALA A 153 -40.22 21.00 -4.84
N GLN A 154 -41.36 20.33 -4.67
CA GLN A 154 -41.83 19.29 -5.60
C GLN A 154 -42.18 19.89 -6.98
N THR A 155 -42.82 21.05 -7.01
CA THR A 155 -43.15 21.78 -8.25
C THR A 155 -41.88 22.20 -9.01
N GLN A 156 -40.90 22.72 -8.28
CA GLN A 156 -39.59 23.07 -8.84
C GLN A 156 -38.90 21.84 -9.45
N GLU A 157 -38.83 20.71 -8.73
CA GLU A 157 -38.18 19.50 -9.22
C GLU A 157 -38.92 18.89 -10.44
N MET A 158 -40.26 18.97 -10.49
CA MET A 158 -41.02 18.56 -11.69
C MET A 158 -40.66 19.39 -12.90
N LEU A 159 -40.61 20.73 -12.76
CA LEU A 159 -40.23 21.64 -13.83
C LEU A 159 -38.81 21.35 -14.32
N VAL A 160 -37.86 21.20 -13.39
CA VAL A 160 -36.47 20.88 -13.71
C VAL A 160 -36.37 19.54 -14.43
N LYS A 161 -37.04 18.48 -13.96
CA LYS A 161 -37.00 17.16 -14.62
C LYS A 161 -37.59 17.20 -16.03
N ILE A 162 -38.66 17.95 -16.28
CA ILE A 162 -39.17 18.16 -17.65
C ILE A 162 -38.09 18.79 -18.52
N MET A 163 -37.45 19.87 -18.05
CA MET A 163 -36.37 20.54 -18.77
C MET A 163 -35.18 19.60 -19.03
N LEU A 164 -34.75 18.83 -18.03
CA LEU A 164 -33.65 17.87 -18.17
C LEU A 164 -33.96 16.79 -19.22
N ASN A 165 -35.18 16.26 -19.24
CA ASN A 165 -35.58 15.27 -20.23
C ASN A 165 -35.59 15.85 -21.64
N MET A 166 -36.13 17.07 -21.83
CA MET A 166 -36.18 17.71 -23.14
C MET A 166 -34.78 18.13 -23.65
N TYR A 167 -33.96 18.76 -22.81
CA TYR A 167 -32.65 19.27 -23.21
C TYR A 167 -31.55 18.22 -23.27
N LYS A 168 -31.85 16.98 -22.90
CA LYS A 168 -30.96 15.85 -23.17
C LYS A 168 -30.95 15.50 -24.67
N GLU A 169 -32.02 15.82 -25.38
CA GLU A 169 -32.17 15.56 -26.82
C GLU A 169 -31.73 16.79 -27.63
N GLU A 170 -30.97 16.57 -28.70
CA GLU A 170 -30.46 17.63 -29.59
C GLU A 170 -31.58 18.52 -30.14
N GLN A 171 -32.74 17.94 -30.50
CA GLN A 171 -33.89 18.69 -31.00
C GLN A 171 -34.45 19.68 -29.98
N GLY A 172 -34.36 19.37 -28.69
CA GLY A 172 -34.79 20.27 -27.61
C GLY A 172 -33.89 21.51 -27.51
N VAL A 173 -32.59 21.34 -27.77
CA VAL A 173 -31.61 22.43 -27.80
C VAL A 173 -31.80 23.29 -29.05
N GLU A 174 -32.08 22.69 -30.22
CA GLU A 174 -32.36 23.44 -31.46
C GLU A 174 -33.59 24.34 -31.33
N GLU A 175 -34.70 23.82 -30.81
CA GLU A 175 -35.94 24.58 -30.60
C GLU A 175 -35.73 25.75 -29.63
N LEU A 176 -34.82 25.61 -28.67
CA LEU A 176 -34.46 26.66 -27.72
C LEU A 176 -33.73 27.84 -28.39
N LEU A 177 -32.95 27.60 -29.46
CA LEU A 177 -32.21 28.66 -30.15
C LEU A 177 -33.14 29.73 -30.74
N ALA A 178 -34.40 29.38 -31.04
CA ALA A 178 -35.40 30.32 -31.54
C ALA A 178 -35.85 31.38 -30.52
N ALA A 179 -35.46 31.26 -29.24
CA ALA A 179 -35.98 32.09 -28.15
C ALA A 179 -34.97 33.09 -27.55
N ASP A 180 -33.74 33.16 -28.05
CA ASP A 180 -32.61 34.02 -27.62
C ASP A 180 -32.24 34.01 -26.10
N LYS A 181 -32.96 33.25 -25.26
CA LYS A 181 -32.78 33.27 -23.80
C LYS A 181 -31.64 32.41 -23.27
N LEU A 182 -31.12 31.47 -24.06
CA LEU A 182 -29.99 30.64 -23.64
C LEU A 182 -28.75 31.49 -23.35
N GLN A 183 -28.40 32.40 -24.28
CA GLN A 183 -27.30 33.34 -24.08
C GLN A 183 -27.54 34.20 -22.83
N SER A 184 -28.73 34.79 -22.69
CA SER A 184 -29.05 35.64 -21.53
C SER A 184 -28.88 34.91 -20.20
N LEU A 185 -29.25 33.63 -20.12
CA LEU A 185 -29.10 32.82 -18.92
C LEU A 185 -27.63 32.49 -18.58
N ILE A 186 -26.82 32.17 -19.59
CA ILE A 186 -25.37 31.96 -19.42
C ILE A 186 -24.70 33.26 -18.96
N ILE A 187 -25.04 34.39 -19.58
CA ILE A 187 -24.51 35.70 -19.17
C ILE A 187 -24.95 36.05 -17.75
N ALA A 188 -26.22 35.87 -17.41
CA ALA A 188 -26.72 36.08 -16.05
C ALA A 188 -26.00 35.20 -15.02
N THR A 189 -25.69 33.95 -15.37
CA THR A 189 -24.90 33.03 -14.53
C THR A 189 -23.49 33.58 -14.29
N SER A 190 -22.89 34.21 -15.29
CA SER A 190 -21.55 34.80 -15.21
C SER A 190 -21.47 36.20 -14.58
N SER A 191 -22.60 36.91 -14.39
CA SER A 191 -22.62 38.32 -13.96
C SER A 191 -23.48 38.64 -12.75
N LEU A 192 -24.57 37.88 -12.51
CA LEU A 192 -25.56 38.13 -11.47
C LEU A 192 -25.60 37.02 -10.41
N TRP A 193 -24.52 36.26 -10.27
CA TRP A 193 -24.49 35.07 -9.40
C TRP A 193 -24.74 35.39 -7.91
N ASP A 194 -24.39 36.59 -7.47
CA ASP A 194 -24.63 37.13 -6.13
C ASP A 194 -26.06 37.65 -5.94
N GLN A 195 -26.69 38.14 -7.01
CA GLN A 195 -28.00 38.80 -7.00
C GLN A 195 -29.15 37.86 -7.39
N CYS A 196 -28.84 36.66 -7.88
CA CYS A 196 -29.82 35.67 -8.32
C CYS A 196 -30.53 34.93 -7.16
N SER A 197 -31.62 34.25 -7.49
CA SER A 197 -32.38 33.48 -6.50
C SER A 197 -31.63 32.23 -6.03
N HIS A 198 -31.29 32.16 -4.73
CA HIS A 198 -30.56 31.03 -4.14
C HIS A 198 -31.23 29.67 -4.37
N SER A 199 -32.56 29.58 -4.35
CA SER A 199 -33.26 28.30 -4.58
C SER A 199 -33.16 27.82 -6.03
N TRP A 200 -32.79 28.68 -6.97
CA TRP A 200 -32.72 28.37 -8.40
C TRP A 200 -31.29 28.22 -8.93
N LYS A 201 -30.24 28.48 -8.13
CA LYS A 201 -28.83 28.28 -8.54
C LYS A 201 -28.56 26.84 -9.01
N VAL A 202 -28.74 25.87 -8.13
CA VAL A 202 -28.50 24.44 -8.41
C VAL A 202 -29.38 23.92 -9.56
N PRO A 203 -30.70 24.17 -9.58
CA PRO A 203 -31.57 23.85 -10.72
C PRO A 203 -31.09 24.40 -12.06
N THR A 204 -30.72 25.69 -12.09
CA THR A 204 -30.25 26.36 -13.31
C THR A 204 -28.94 25.74 -13.78
N GLY A 205 -28.00 25.49 -12.86
CA GLY A 205 -26.76 24.79 -13.15
C GLY A 205 -26.97 23.39 -13.71
N ARG A 206 -27.92 22.60 -13.19
CA ARG A 206 -28.27 21.26 -13.70
C ARG A 206 -28.80 21.32 -15.14
N VAL A 207 -29.70 22.26 -15.42
CA VAL A 207 -30.27 22.46 -16.77
C VAL A 207 -29.19 22.90 -17.75
N LEU A 208 -28.37 23.90 -17.39
CA LEU A 208 -27.29 24.39 -18.25
C LEU A 208 -26.25 23.31 -18.54
N ARG A 209 -25.86 22.49 -17.55
CA ARG A 209 -24.97 21.33 -17.77
C ARG A 209 -25.60 20.28 -18.69
N THR A 210 -26.91 20.12 -18.68
CA THR A 210 -27.61 19.20 -19.58
C THR A 210 -27.61 19.71 -21.02
N ILE A 211 -27.91 21.00 -21.20
CA ILE A 211 -27.84 21.68 -22.50
C ILE A 211 -26.42 21.62 -23.07
N SER A 212 -25.40 21.83 -22.22
CA SER A 212 -23.98 21.73 -22.61
C SER A 212 -23.64 20.39 -23.26
N LYS A 213 -24.14 19.27 -22.70
CA LYS A 213 -23.87 17.92 -23.20
C LYS A 213 -24.60 17.58 -24.50
N ALA A 214 -25.72 18.25 -24.77
CA ALA A 214 -26.57 18.02 -25.96
C ALA A 214 -26.41 19.12 -27.02
N GLN A 215 -25.29 19.86 -26.97
CA GLN A 215 -25.00 20.89 -27.97
C GLN A 215 -24.94 20.31 -29.38
N THR A 216 -25.34 21.13 -30.35
CA THR A 216 -25.28 20.83 -31.77
C THR A 216 -24.35 21.82 -32.48
N LYS A 217 -24.02 21.55 -33.75
CA LYS A 217 -23.17 22.48 -34.53
C LYS A 217 -23.81 23.86 -34.68
N THR A 218 -25.13 23.93 -34.83
CA THR A 218 -25.87 25.20 -34.92
C THR A 218 -25.85 25.95 -33.60
N SER A 219 -26.03 25.26 -32.45
CA SER A 219 -25.98 25.90 -31.13
C SER A 219 -24.59 26.47 -30.85
N ILE A 220 -23.54 25.76 -31.25
CA ILE A 220 -22.15 26.23 -31.11
C ILE A 220 -21.91 27.49 -31.96
N VAL A 221 -22.32 27.47 -33.23
CA VAL A 221 -22.17 28.63 -34.13
C VAL A 221 -22.99 29.83 -33.62
N TYR A 222 -24.19 29.60 -33.10
CA TYR A 222 -25.01 30.63 -32.47
C TYR A 222 -24.30 31.26 -31.27
N LEU A 223 -23.83 30.44 -30.31
CA LEU A 223 -23.16 30.93 -29.10
C LEU A 223 -21.87 31.70 -29.42
N GLN A 224 -21.14 31.26 -30.43
CA GLN A 224 -19.96 31.97 -30.93
C GLN A 224 -20.32 33.30 -31.60
N ALA A 225 -21.38 33.32 -32.43
CA ALA A 225 -21.80 34.53 -33.14
C ALA A 225 -22.24 35.67 -32.20
N VAL A 226 -22.71 35.31 -31.01
CA VAL A 226 -23.16 36.25 -29.98
C VAL A 226 -22.09 36.54 -28.91
N ASP A 227 -20.83 36.14 -29.12
CA ASP A 227 -19.69 36.31 -28.19
C ASP A 227 -19.99 35.79 -26.76
N CYS A 228 -20.76 34.70 -26.64
CA CYS A 228 -21.29 34.26 -25.35
C CYS A 228 -20.18 33.90 -24.35
N ILE A 229 -19.14 33.18 -24.79
CA ILE A 229 -18.06 32.73 -23.91
C ILE A 229 -17.14 33.89 -23.55
N LYS A 230 -16.82 34.76 -24.52
CA LYS A 230 -16.05 35.99 -24.28
C LYS A 230 -16.70 36.87 -23.22
N ILE A 231 -18.00 37.17 -23.34
CA ILE A 231 -18.72 38.00 -22.37
C ILE A 231 -18.75 37.30 -21.00
N ALA A 232 -19.00 35.99 -20.96
CA ALA A 232 -19.03 35.23 -19.72
C ALA A 232 -17.68 35.23 -18.99
N VAL A 233 -16.57 35.06 -19.70
CA VAL A 233 -15.21 35.11 -19.13
C VAL A 233 -14.90 36.49 -18.56
N GLN A 234 -15.24 37.57 -19.28
CA GLN A 234 -15.04 38.94 -18.80
C GLN A 234 -15.84 39.22 -17.51
N ASN A 235 -17.10 38.80 -17.46
CA ASN A 235 -17.93 38.96 -16.28
C ASN A 235 -17.37 38.16 -15.09
N LEU A 236 -17.04 36.88 -15.29
CA LEU A 236 -16.43 36.05 -14.25
C LEU A 236 -15.10 36.61 -13.76
N PHE A 237 -14.31 37.25 -14.63
CA PHE A 237 -13.05 37.88 -14.22
C PHE A 237 -13.25 39.01 -13.22
N THR A 238 -14.32 39.80 -13.41
CA THR A 238 -14.72 40.87 -12.49
C THR A 238 -15.35 40.33 -11.20
N LEU A 239 -16.22 39.32 -11.29
CA LEU A 239 -16.80 38.66 -10.12
C LEU A 239 -15.73 37.93 -9.27
N ALA A 240 -14.70 37.40 -9.92
CA ALA A 240 -13.57 36.76 -9.26
C ALA A 240 -12.74 37.73 -8.40
N ASP A 241 -12.98 39.05 -8.43
CA ASP A 241 -12.41 40.01 -7.49
C ASP A 241 -13.33 40.28 -6.29
N THR A 242 -14.65 40.25 -6.49
CA THR A 242 -15.64 40.71 -5.51
C THR A 242 -16.26 39.58 -4.67
N LEU A 243 -16.44 38.39 -5.23
CA LEU A 243 -17.19 37.29 -4.59
C LEU A 243 -16.30 36.23 -3.91
N PRO A 244 -16.89 35.40 -3.01
CA PRO A 244 -16.22 34.21 -2.48
C PRO A 244 -15.84 33.22 -3.59
N ALA A 245 -14.72 32.52 -3.42
CA ALA A 245 -14.16 31.67 -4.46
C ALA A 245 -15.06 30.48 -4.85
N CYS A 246 -15.77 29.88 -3.89
CA CYS A 246 -16.72 28.77 -4.15
C CYS A 246 -17.86 29.17 -5.08
N ASP A 247 -18.45 30.34 -4.85
CA ASP A 247 -19.56 30.85 -5.66
C ASP A 247 -19.11 31.09 -7.12
N VAL A 248 -17.90 31.63 -7.29
CA VAL A 248 -17.32 31.85 -8.62
C VAL A 248 -16.91 30.53 -9.27
N CYS A 249 -16.46 29.53 -8.50
CA CYS A 249 -16.18 28.17 -9.01
C CYS A 249 -17.44 27.53 -9.61
N GLU A 250 -18.58 27.60 -8.93
CA GLU A 250 -19.82 27.04 -9.46
C GLU A 250 -20.21 27.70 -10.80
N ALA A 251 -20.23 29.04 -10.86
CA ALA A 251 -20.55 29.76 -12.09
C ALA A 251 -19.54 29.48 -13.23
N ALA A 252 -18.25 29.46 -12.92
CA ALA A 252 -17.20 29.16 -13.88
C ALA A 252 -17.25 27.71 -14.39
N SER A 253 -17.59 26.75 -13.52
CA SER A 253 -17.72 25.34 -13.89
C SER A 253 -18.81 25.13 -14.94
N ILE A 254 -19.94 25.84 -14.82
CA ILE A 254 -21.03 25.78 -15.79
C ILE A 254 -20.58 26.31 -17.15
N VAL A 255 -19.91 27.48 -17.20
CA VAL A 255 -19.41 28.05 -18.46
C VAL A 255 -18.36 27.13 -19.10
N LEU A 256 -17.47 26.55 -18.29
CA LEU A 256 -16.42 25.65 -18.75
C LEU A 256 -16.98 24.33 -19.32
N CYS A 257 -18.14 23.86 -18.84
CA CYS A 257 -18.83 22.71 -19.44
C CYS A 257 -19.17 23.00 -20.91
N PHE A 258 -19.73 24.18 -21.23
CA PHE A 258 -20.08 24.54 -22.61
C PHE A 258 -18.85 24.53 -23.52
N VAL A 259 -17.70 24.96 -23.00
CA VAL A 259 -16.43 24.94 -23.75
C VAL A 259 -15.97 23.50 -23.97
N LYS A 260 -15.90 22.68 -22.91
CA LYS A 260 -15.41 21.30 -22.98
C LYS A 260 -16.29 20.42 -23.87
N ASP A 261 -17.60 20.46 -23.66
CA ASP A 261 -18.56 19.57 -24.34
C ASP A 261 -18.72 19.93 -25.82
N SER A 262 -18.47 21.19 -26.20
CA SER A 262 -18.49 21.61 -27.62
C SER A 262 -17.35 21.03 -28.46
N TYR A 263 -16.21 20.73 -27.83
CA TYR A 263 -14.95 20.46 -28.54
C TYR A 263 -15.01 19.27 -29.52
N PRO A 264 -15.63 18.11 -29.18
CA PRO A 264 -15.76 17.00 -30.12
C PRO A 264 -16.52 17.35 -31.41
N LEU A 265 -17.40 18.36 -31.37
CA LEU A 265 -18.19 18.82 -32.51
C LEU A 265 -17.51 19.99 -33.25
N SER A 266 -16.89 20.92 -32.51
CA SER A 266 -16.22 22.11 -33.04
C SER A 266 -15.27 22.71 -32.01
N SER A 267 -14.08 23.16 -32.45
CA SER A 267 -13.12 23.85 -31.57
C SER A 267 -13.45 25.33 -31.33
N ALA A 268 -14.57 25.84 -31.86
CA ALA A 268 -14.89 27.27 -31.90
C ALA A 268 -14.93 27.94 -30.52
N LEU A 269 -15.71 27.38 -29.58
CA LEU A 269 -15.87 27.96 -28.24
C LEU A 269 -14.60 27.82 -27.39
N LEU A 270 -13.81 26.76 -27.61
CA LEU A 270 -12.49 26.62 -26.97
C LEU A 270 -11.53 27.70 -27.43
N THR A 271 -11.44 27.95 -28.75
CA THR A 271 -10.60 29.03 -29.27
C THR A 271 -11.06 30.41 -28.80
N GLU A 272 -12.38 30.62 -28.66
CA GLU A 272 -12.92 31.86 -28.06
C GLU A 272 -12.50 31.99 -26.58
N PHE A 273 -12.62 30.92 -25.80
CA PHE A 273 -12.18 30.89 -24.40
C PHE A 273 -10.68 31.19 -24.24
N GLU A 274 -9.84 30.58 -25.07
CA GLU A 274 -8.38 30.75 -25.07
C GLU A 274 -7.97 32.19 -25.40
N ASN A 275 -8.59 32.78 -26.42
CA ASN A 275 -8.26 34.13 -26.89
C ASN A 275 -8.72 35.24 -25.93
N ASN A 276 -9.56 34.94 -24.94
CA ASN A 276 -10.12 35.89 -23.98
C ASN A 276 -9.64 35.62 -22.55
N ASP A 277 -8.42 35.12 -22.38
CA ASP A 277 -7.77 34.89 -21.07
C ASP A 277 -8.50 33.89 -20.15
N GLY A 278 -9.27 32.96 -20.72
CA GLY A 278 -10.02 31.96 -19.96
C GLY A 278 -9.15 31.12 -19.02
N TYR A 279 -7.94 30.75 -19.42
CA TYR A 279 -7.00 30.01 -18.55
C TYR A 279 -6.42 30.87 -17.42
N GLN A 280 -6.22 32.17 -17.64
CA GLN A 280 -5.80 33.10 -16.57
C GLN A 280 -6.93 33.32 -15.56
N LEU A 281 -8.18 33.36 -16.04
CA LEU A 281 -9.36 33.37 -15.17
C LEU A 281 -9.39 32.12 -14.27
N LEU A 282 -9.23 30.92 -14.84
CA LEU A 282 -9.23 29.69 -14.04
C LEU A 282 -8.09 29.66 -13.02
N LEU A 283 -6.88 30.08 -13.40
CA LEU A 283 -5.76 30.21 -12.48
C LEU A 283 -6.08 31.15 -11.32
N LYS A 284 -6.69 32.32 -11.61
CA LYS A 284 -7.10 33.30 -10.60
C LYS A 284 -8.15 32.75 -9.64
N ILE A 285 -9.18 32.08 -10.17
CA ILE A 285 -10.26 31.49 -9.38
C ILE A 285 -9.71 30.40 -8.45
N VAL A 286 -8.96 29.43 -8.99
CA VAL A 286 -8.49 28.27 -8.23
C VAL A 286 -7.52 28.67 -7.10
N LEU A 287 -6.62 29.62 -7.35
CA LEU A 287 -5.71 30.12 -6.31
C LEU A 287 -6.44 30.87 -5.18
N ARG A 288 -7.64 31.42 -5.43
CA ARG A 288 -8.46 32.04 -4.38
C ARG A 288 -9.21 31.01 -3.53
N CYS A 289 -9.23 29.73 -3.93
CA CYS A 289 -9.86 28.65 -3.15
C CYS A 289 -8.94 28.05 -2.07
N GLU A 290 -7.71 28.57 -1.91
CA GLU A 290 -6.78 28.10 -0.88
C GLU A 290 -7.33 28.28 0.54
N GLY A 291 -7.17 27.25 1.40
CA GLY A 291 -7.54 27.34 2.82
C GLY A 291 -9.00 27.03 3.17
N LEU A 292 -9.84 26.61 2.23
CA LEU A 292 -11.18 26.09 2.47
C LEU A 292 -11.09 24.65 3.06
N GLN A 293 -10.86 24.52 4.37
CA GLN A 293 -10.78 23.24 5.12
C GLN A 293 -12.17 22.58 5.30
N GLN A 294 -12.37 21.27 5.58
CA GLN A 294 -11.61 20.01 5.43
C GLN A 294 -12.55 18.78 5.47
N THR A 295 -13.89 18.94 5.40
CA THR A 295 -14.83 17.83 5.60
C THR A 295 -15.46 17.30 4.32
N GLU A 296 -15.67 18.13 3.30
CA GLU A 296 -16.00 17.73 1.92
C GLU A 296 -15.43 18.82 1.01
N GLY A 297 -14.53 18.47 0.09
CA GLY A 297 -13.96 19.45 -0.86
C GLY A 297 -15.06 20.12 -1.68
N ASP A 298 -14.81 21.35 -2.15
CA ASP A 298 -15.76 22.02 -3.05
C ASP A 298 -15.91 21.19 -4.33
N PRO A 299 -17.08 20.57 -4.59
CA PRO A 299 -17.25 19.66 -5.73
C PRO A 299 -17.04 20.38 -7.07
N TYR A 300 -17.25 21.70 -7.12
CA TYR A 300 -17.07 22.49 -8.33
C TYR A 300 -15.60 22.80 -8.61
N LEU A 301 -14.77 22.91 -7.56
CA LEU A 301 -13.32 23.01 -7.74
C LEU A 301 -12.77 21.73 -8.39
N ASP A 302 -13.20 20.57 -7.89
CA ASP A 302 -12.82 19.28 -8.48
C ASP A 302 -13.33 19.15 -9.92
N GLU A 303 -14.56 19.59 -10.21
CA GLU A 303 -15.10 19.63 -11.58
C GLU A 303 -14.24 20.51 -12.51
N ILE A 304 -13.78 21.69 -12.04
CA ILE A 304 -12.88 22.56 -12.80
C ILE A 304 -11.53 21.87 -13.07
N LEU A 305 -10.93 21.23 -12.06
CA LEU A 305 -9.66 20.53 -12.22
C LEU A 305 -9.77 19.33 -13.17
N ASP A 306 -10.85 18.57 -13.09
CA ASP A 306 -11.12 17.44 -14.00
C ASP A 306 -11.35 17.95 -15.44
N MET A 307 -12.05 19.08 -15.62
CA MET A 307 -12.20 19.72 -16.92
C MET A 307 -10.87 20.26 -17.45
N LEU A 308 -10.04 20.93 -16.64
CA LEU A 308 -8.69 21.35 -17.03
C LEU A 308 -7.84 20.16 -17.51
N THR A 309 -7.92 19.04 -16.79
CA THR A 309 -7.26 17.79 -17.16
C THR A 309 -7.75 17.33 -18.54
N CYS A 310 -9.07 17.28 -18.77
CA CYS A 310 -9.63 16.91 -20.08
C CYS A 310 -9.19 17.85 -21.21
N LEU A 311 -9.17 19.16 -20.96
CA LEU A 311 -8.79 20.17 -21.94
C LEU A 311 -7.35 20.02 -22.44
N THR A 312 -6.46 19.36 -21.68
CA THR A 312 -5.09 19.04 -22.16
C THR A 312 -5.09 18.18 -23.42
N THR A 313 -6.14 17.36 -23.63
CA THR A 313 -6.31 16.51 -24.82
C THR A 313 -7.00 17.22 -25.99
N CYS A 314 -7.54 18.43 -25.75
CA CYS A 314 -8.27 19.20 -26.73
C CYS A 314 -7.32 20.09 -27.56
N GLY A 315 -6.88 19.63 -28.74
CA GLY A 315 -6.09 20.44 -29.68
C GLY A 315 -6.10 19.88 -31.10
N LYS A 316 -5.84 20.75 -32.09
CA LYS A 316 -5.96 20.41 -33.53
C LYS A 316 -4.85 19.49 -34.04
N THR A 317 -3.66 19.55 -33.42
CA THR A 317 -2.48 18.78 -33.83
C THR A 317 -1.82 18.16 -32.61
N GLU A 318 -1.34 16.93 -32.76
CA GLU A 318 -0.51 16.29 -31.74
C GLU A 318 0.82 17.04 -31.60
N LEU A 319 1.25 17.19 -30.35
CA LEU A 319 2.55 17.76 -30.03
C LEU A 319 3.63 16.79 -30.50
N LYS A 320 4.61 17.31 -31.24
CA LYS A 320 5.78 16.54 -31.66
C LYS A 320 6.96 17.00 -30.84
N VAL A 321 7.62 16.06 -30.18
CA VAL A 321 8.86 16.33 -29.46
C VAL A 321 9.96 15.44 -29.98
N SER A 322 11.14 16.00 -30.20
CA SER A 322 12.33 15.25 -30.58
C SER A 322 12.77 14.37 -29.42
N GLY A 323 12.89 13.06 -29.65
CA GLY A 323 13.32 12.11 -28.63
C GLY A 323 14.73 12.41 -28.12
N ASN A 324 14.83 12.97 -26.91
CA ASN A 324 16.10 13.20 -26.21
C ASN A 324 16.25 12.18 -25.08
N VAL A 325 16.41 10.90 -25.45
CA VAL A 325 16.58 9.81 -24.49
C VAL A 325 18.06 9.65 -24.14
N VAL A 326 18.39 9.82 -22.86
CA VAL A 326 19.75 9.60 -22.34
C VAL A 326 19.90 8.14 -21.91
N HIS A 327 20.98 7.48 -22.31
CA HIS A 327 21.29 6.10 -21.88
C HIS A 327 22.19 6.09 -20.64
N PRO A 328 22.16 5.02 -19.81
CA PRO A 328 21.44 3.75 -19.99
C PRO A 328 19.93 3.83 -19.65
N GLN A 329 19.15 2.90 -20.22
CA GLN A 329 17.70 2.76 -19.99
C GLN A 329 17.37 1.31 -19.62
N LEU A 330 16.21 1.07 -19.01
CA LEU A 330 15.77 -0.28 -18.63
C LEU A 330 15.47 -1.14 -19.87
N PRO A 331 15.62 -2.49 -19.81
CA PRO A 331 15.44 -3.37 -20.97
C PRO A 331 14.06 -3.32 -21.63
N HIS A 332 13.03 -2.94 -20.87
CA HIS A 332 11.64 -2.86 -21.34
C HIS A 332 11.24 -1.47 -21.82
N PHE A 333 12.16 -0.51 -21.83
CA PHE A 333 11.90 0.83 -22.35
C PHE A 333 11.75 0.80 -23.88
N ASP A 334 10.58 1.21 -24.36
CA ASP A 334 10.31 1.36 -25.79
C ASP A 334 9.48 2.62 -26.02
N PHE A 335 10.15 3.67 -26.52
CA PHE A 335 9.51 4.95 -26.83
C PHE A 335 8.70 4.91 -28.14
N GLU A 336 9.06 4.04 -29.09
CA GLU A 336 8.45 4.04 -30.44
C GLU A 336 7.14 3.24 -30.50
N ARG A 337 6.92 2.30 -29.57
CA ARG A 337 5.76 1.39 -29.56
C ARG A 337 4.55 1.92 -28.80
N THR A 338 4.58 3.16 -28.33
CA THR A 338 3.42 3.80 -27.69
C THR A 338 2.38 4.17 -28.75
N HIS A 339 1.39 3.28 -28.94
CA HIS A 339 0.23 3.53 -29.78
C HIS A 339 -0.57 4.72 -29.21
N SER A 340 -0.86 5.73 -30.06
CA SER A 340 -1.65 6.90 -29.68
C SER A 340 -3.04 6.46 -29.19
N SER A 341 -3.30 6.57 -27.88
CA SER A 341 -4.58 6.16 -27.28
C SER A 341 -5.74 7.10 -27.63
N GLY A 342 -5.48 8.14 -28.45
CA GLY A 342 -6.38 9.24 -28.74
C GLY A 342 -6.41 10.32 -27.64
N MET A 343 -5.88 10.01 -26.45
CA MET A 343 -5.84 10.86 -25.25
C MET A 343 -4.46 11.49 -25.01
N THR A 344 -3.71 11.72 -26.08
CA THR A 344 -2.43 12.42 -26.02
C THR A 344 -2.65 13.90 -25.71
N VAL A 345 -1.70 14.54 -25.01
CA VAL A 345 -1.73 15.99 -24.78
C VAL A 345 -1.57 16.73 -26.12
N LYS A 346 -2.51 17.63 -26.40
CA LYS A 346 -2.53 18.50 -27.59
C LYS A 346 -2.56 19.98 -27.23
N ASN A 347 -2.89 20.32 -25.98
CA ASN A 347 -2.96 21.69 -25.49
C ASN A 347 -2.15 21.87 -24.21
N LEU A 348 -1.14 22.73 -24.29
CA LEU A 348 -0.21 23.00 -23.19
C LEU A 348 -0.74 24.03 -22.19
N GLN A 349 -1.63 24.94 -22.61
CA GLN A 349 -2.13 26.01 -21.74
C GLN A 349 -2.89 25.50 -20.50
N PRO A 350 -3.84 24.55 -20.58
CA PRO A 350 -4.50 24.01 -19.39
C PRO A 350 -3.51 23.30 -18.46
N PHE A 351 -2.50 22.62 -19.01
CA PHE A 351 -1.45 22.01 -18.20
C PHE A 351 -0.58 23.07 -17.49
N GLN A 352 -0.24 24.17 -18.18
CA GLN A 352 0.49 25.29 -17.57
C GLN A 352 -0.30 25.92 -16.42
N VAL A 353 -1.63 25.94 -16.48
CA VAL A 353 -2.48 26.35 -15.34
C VAL A 353 -2.27 25.41 -14.16
N LEU A 354 -2.38 24.09 -14.36
CA LEU A 354 -2.13 23.09 -13.30
C LEU A 354 -0.72 23.25 -12.71
N GLN A 355 0.29 23.41 -13.57
CA GLN A 355 1.69 23.63 -13.16
C GLN A 355 1.85 24.90 -12.33
N SER A 356 1.24 26.01 -12.76
CA SER A 356 1.30 27.30 -12.06
C SER A 356 0.59 27.26 -10.70
N ILE A 357 -0.53 26.53 -10.60
CA ILE A 357 -1.24 26.33 -9.34
C ILE A 357 -0.34 25.61 -8.34
N PHE A 358 0.27 24.48 -8.75
CA PHE A 358 1.17 23.73 -7.86
C PHE A 358 2.37 24.58 -7.41
N GLN A 359 2.94 25.40 -8.30
CA GLN A 359 4.06 26.25 -7.95
C GLN A 359 3.70 27.30 -6.88
N ARG A 360 2.54 27.93 -7.02
CA ARG A 360 2.11 29.07 -6.19
C ARG A 360 1.41 28.67 -4.90
N SER A 361 0.73 27.52 -4.89
CA SER A 361 -0.10 27.08 -3.76
C SER A 361 0.65 26.22 -2.76
N ASN A 362 0.37 26.36 -1.47
CA ASN A 362 0.83 25.44 -0.43
C ASN A 362 -0.33 24.69 0.26
N ASP A 363 -1.53 24.76 -0.30
CA ASP A 363 -2.69 24.01 0.19
C ASP A 363 -2.52 22.51 -0.09
N GLN A 364 -2.66 21.68 0.95
CA GLN A 364 -2.43 20.24 0.85
C GLN A 364 -3.41 19.55 -0.09
N HIS A 365 -4.70 19.89 -0.03
CA HIS A 365 -5.73 19.25 -0.84
C HIS A 365 -5.55 19.64 -2.31
N LEU A 366 -5.41 20.94 -2.58
CA LEU A 366 -5.22 21.45 -3.93
C LEU A 366 -3.95 20.88 -4.57
N CYS A 367 -2.80 20.97 -3.89
CA CYS A 367 -1.56 20.40 -4.43
C CYS A 367 -1.66 18.89 -4.67
N GLY A 368 -2.33 18.16 -3.76
CA GLY A 368 -2.56 16.73 -3.92
C GLY A 368 -3.45 16.40 -5.12
N ARG A 369 -4.51 17.18 -5.36
CA ARG A 369 -5.38 17.05 -6.53
C ARG A 369 -4.64 17.39 -7.83
N ILE A 370 -3.78 18.42 -7.84
CA ILE A 370 -2.96 18.74 -9.02
C ILE A 370 -2.00 17.58 -9.35
N LEU A 371 -1.31 17.01 -8.36
CA LEU A 371 -0.45 15.84 -8.61
C LEU A 371 -1.24 14.62 -9.10
N ALA A 372 -2.48 14.42 -8.61
CA ALA A 372 -3.37 13.36 -9.09
C ALA A 372 -3.85 13.61 -10.53
N ALA A 373 -4.15 14.85 -10.90
CA ALA A 373 -4.48 15.25 -12.26
C ALA A 373 -3.31 14.98 -13.22
N ILE A 374 -2.08 15.35 -12.83
CA ILE A 374 -0.87 15.07 -13.61
C ILE A 374 -0.66 13.56 -13.78
N GLY A 375 -0.81 12.78 -12.70
CA GLY A 375 -0.75 11.31 -12.77
C GLY A 375 -1.82 10.72 -13.71
N THR A 376 -3.04 11.26 -13.69
CA THR A 376 -4.13 10.87 -14.60
C THR A 376 -3.76 11.12 -16.07
N ILE A 377 -3.19 12.29 -16.38
CA ILE A 377 -2.74 12.63 -17.74
C ILE A 377 -1.68 11.65 -18.24
N TRP A 378 -0.76 11.23 -17.37
CA TRP A 378 0.26 10.23 -17.73
C TRP A 378 -0.31 8.81 -17.87
N ALA A 379 -1.36 8.49 -17.10
CA ALA A 379 -2.05 7.20 -17.20
C ALA A 379 -2.89 7.06 -18.49
N TRP A 380 -3.42 8.17 -19.03
CA TRP A 380 -4.15 8.17 -20.30
C TRP A 380 -3.31 7.78 -21.51
N ASP A 381 -2.06 8.26 -21.55
CA ASP A 381 -1.07 7.86 -22.54
C ASP A 381 0.34 8.05 -21.97
N ARG A 382 1.17 7.02 -22.08
CA ARG A 382 2.56 7.02 -21.60
C ARG A 382 3.39 8.12 -22.27
N VAL A 383 3.05 8.50 -23.50
CA VAL A 383 3.72 9.57 -24.26
C VAL A 383 3.55 10.92 -23.58
N ASN A 384 2.45 11.13 -22.84
CA ASN A 384 2.15 12.41 -22.22
C ASN A 384 3.21 12.86 -21.22
N PHE A 385 3.82 11.92 -20.49
CA PHE A 385 4.97 12.24 -19.64
C PHE A 385 6.10 12.88 -20.46
N PHE A 386 6.49 12.28 -21.58
CA PHE A 386 7.59 12.77 -22.41
C PHE A 386 7.24 14.11 -23.08
N LEU A 387 6.01 14.27 -23.60
CA LEU A 387 5.57 15.52 -24.21
C LEU A 387 5.66 16.68 -23.22
N LEU A 388 5.20 16.47 -21.99
CA LEU A 388 5.16 17.49 -20.96
C LEU A 388 6.54 17.73 -20.36
N GLU A 389 7.29 16.68 -20.04
CA GLU A 389 8.62 16.81 -19.42
C GLU A 389 9.64 17.44 -20.36
N TRP A 390 9.65 17.09 -21.64
CA TRP A 390 10.59 17.70 -22.59
C TRP A 390 10.20 19.11 -23.03
N THR A 391 8.93 19.51 -22.89
CA THR A 391 8.47 20.85 -23.28
C THR A 391 8.44 21.84 -22.11
N LEU A 392 7.82 21.43 -20.99
CA LEU A 392 7.54 22.30 -19.84
C LEU A 392 8.36 21.93 -18.60
N GLN A 393 9.00 20.77 -18.57
CA GLN A 393 9.83 20.29 -17.46
C GLN A 393 9.15 20.38 -16.06
N PRO A 394 7.87 20.00 -15.90
CA PRO A 394 7.16 20.13 -14.63
C PRO A 394 7.85 19.41 -13.48
N ILE A 395 8.32 18.17 -13.67
CA ILE A 395 8.94 17.41 -12.57
C ILE A 395 10.30 18.01 -12.20
N ASN A 396 11.07 18.42 -13.21
CA ASN A 396 12.32 19.13 -12.99
C ASN A 396 12.12 20.41 -12.17
N GLN A 397 11.08 21.20 -12.46
CA GLN A 397 10.79 22.45 -11.74
C GLN A 397 10.18 22.20 -10.36
N PHE A 398 9.31 21.20 -10.22
CA PHE A 398 8.70 20.85 -8.95
C PHE A 398 9.74 20.34 -7.94
N THR A 399 10.76 19.63 -8.42
CA THR A 399 11.87 19.18 -7.58
C THR A 399 12.58 20.34 -6.88
N ASP A 400 12.67 21.52 -7.50
CA ASP A 400 13.33 22.70 -6.91
C ASP A 400 12.53 23.31 -5.74
N ILE A 401 11.20 23.13 -5.72
CA ILE A 401 10.30 23.75 -4.75
C ILE A 401 9.63 22.76 -3.79
N ILE A 402 9.81 21.45 -3.98
CA ILE A 402 9.05 20.42 -3.27
C ILE A 402 9.29 20.45 -1.74
N HIS A 403 10.48 20.87 -1.31
CA HIS A 403 10.81 21.03 0.11
C HIS A 403 10.01 22.13 0.82
N PHE A 404 9.35 23.04 0.08
CA PHE A 404 8.42 24.02 0.64
C PHE A 404 6.97 23.52 0.74
N LYS A 405 6.65 22.37 0.14
CA LYS A 405 5.28 21.81 0.11
C LYS A 405 4.97 20.98 1.36
N PRO A 406 3.69 20.81 1.76
CA PRO A 406 3.30 19.97 2.89
C PRO A 406 3.75 18.51 2.76
N HIS A 407 4.05 17.85 3.88
CA HIS A 407 4.58 16.47 3.92
C HIS A 407 3.78 15.46 3.06
N PRO A 408 2.43 15.41 3.09
CA PRO A 408 1.68 14.46 2.27
C PRO A 408 1.85 14.69 0.76
N VAL A 409 2.02 15.96 0.35
CA VAL A 409 2.26 16.35 -1.04
C VAL A 409 3.65 15.93 -1.49
N GLN A 410 4.67 16.07 -0.62
CA GLN A 410 6.02 15.59 -0.90
C GLN A 410 6.03 14.07 -1.16
N VAL A 411 5.35 13.29 -0.31
CA VAL A 411 5.20 11.84 -0.48
C VAL A 411 4.53 11.51 -1.81
N GLN A 412 3.44 12.20 -2.16
CA GLN A 412 2.74 11.96 -3.42
C GLN A 412 3.61 12.33 -4.64
N PHE A 413 4.38 13.41 -4.57
CA PHE A 413 5.31 13.81 -5.62
C PHE A 413 6.39 12.74 -5.85
N PHE A 414 7.01 12.23 -4.79
CA PHE A 414 8.03 11.20 -4.93
C PHE A 414 7.48 9.85 -5.38
N ARG A 415 6.22 9.52 -5.07
CA ARG A 415 5.51 8.37 -5.70
C ARG A 415 5.29 8.59 -7.19
N LEU A 416 4.97 9.80 -7.61
CA LEU A 416 4.84 10.16 -9.02
C LEU A 416 6.20 10.03 -9.73
N VAL A 417 7.30 10.48 -9.11
CA VAL A 417 8.67 10.28 -9.63
C VAL A 417 9.02 8.79 -9.70
N GLU A 418 8.62 8.00 -8.71
CA GLU A 418 8.80 6.54 -8.72
C GLU A 418 8.06 5.90 -9.91
N SER A 419 6.80 6.27 -10.16
CA SER A 419 5.97 5.74 -11.25
C SER A 419 6.60 5.88 -12.64
N ILE A 420 7.44 6.90 -12.85
CA ILE A 420 8.18 7.08 -14.12
C ILE A 420 9.09 5.86 -14.38
N VAL A 421 9.75 5.35 -13.34
CA VAL A 421 10.63 4.19 -13.45
C VAL A 421 9.81 2.90 -13.55
N LEU A 422 8.74 2.79 -12.77
CA LEU A 422 7.97 1.53 -12.68
C LEU A 422 7.06 1.30 -13.87
N ASP A 423 6.25 2.29 -14.18
CA ASP A 423 5.12 2.16 -15.08
C ASP A 423 5.55 2.46 -16.52
N LEU A 424 6.48 3.42 -16.69
CA LEU A 424 7.03 3.78 -18.00
C LEU A 424 8.34 3.04 -18.33
N SER A 425 8.91 2.31 -17.37
CA SER A 425 10.23 1.66 -17.54
C SER A 425 11.32 2.64 -17.99
N TYR A 426 11.21 3.91 -17.63
CA TYR A 426 12.13 4.97 -18.06
C TYR A 426 13.02 5.44 -16.92
N VAL A 427 14.30 5.68 -17.19
CA VAL A 427 15.27 6.23 -16.24
C VAL A 427 15.40 7.75 -16.47
N PRO A 428 14.81 8.59 -15.59
CA PRO A 428 14.83 10.04 -15.79
C PRO A 428 16.12 10.67 -15.22
N HIS A 429 17.25 10.52 -15.92
CA HIS A 429 18.59 10.93 -15.45
C HIS A 429 18.68 12.35 -14.88
N GLU A 430 18.13 13.36 -15.57
CA GLU A 430 18.17 14.76 -15.10
C GLU A 430 17.33 14.99 -13.84
N ILE A 431 16.15 14.36 -13.74
CA ILE A 431 15.29 14.43 -12.54
C ILE A 431 16.03 13.76 -11.38
N LEU A 432 16.57 12.55 -11.58
CA LEU A 432 17.31 11.83 -10.55
C LEU A 432 18.54 12.61 -10.06
N LYS A 433 19.22 13.33 -10.95
CA LYS A 433 20.34 14.21 -10.59
C LYS A 433 19.88 15.38 -9.71
N LYS A 434 18.74 15.99 -10.00
CA LYS A 434 18.16 17.02 -9.12
C LYS A 434 17.72 16.46 -7.77
N VAL A 435 17.08 15.29 -7.74
CA VAL A 435 16.71 14.61 -6.49
C VAL A 435 17.95 14.32 -5.64
N GLN A 436 19.07 13.90 -6.27
CA GLN A 436 20.34 13.71 -5.56
C GLN A 436 20.91 15.02 -4.99
N ASN A 437 20.78 16.14 -5.72
CA ASN A 437 21.18 17.45 -5.21
C ASN A 437 20.32 17.87 -4.01
N LEU A 438 19.00 17.63 -4.06
CA LEU A 438 18.10 17.87 -2.93
C LEU A 438 18.53 17.08 -1.68
N ILE A 439 18.89 15.80 -1.85
CA ILE A 439 19.41 14.96 -0.75
C ILE A 439 20.73 15.51 -0.21
N LYS A 440 21.60 16.00 -1.09
CA LYS A 440 22.90 16.59 -0.72
C LYS A 440 22.76 17.87 0.09
N GLU A 441 21.82 18.73 -0.28
CA GLU A 441 21.58 20.01 0.40
C GLU A 441 20.89 19.82 1.76
N ASN A 442 19.99 18.84 1.85
CA ASN A 442 19.28 18.47 3.08
C ASN A 442 18.70 19.67 3.85
N VAL A 443 18.01 20.56 3.13
CA VAL A 443 17.36 21.76 3.72
C VAL A 443 16.21 21.38 4.65
N GLU A 444 15.41 20.38 4.27
CA GLU A 444 14.27 19.89 5.03
C GLU A 444 14.39 18.36 5.19
N PRO A 445 14.62 17.83 6.41
CA PRO A 445 14.95 16.42 6.63
C PRO A 445 13.86 15.42 6.20
N PHE A 446 12.57 15.77 6.32
CA PHE A 446 11.48 14.89 5.92
C PHE A 446 11.42 14.73 4.38
N CYS A 447 11.64 15.81 3.64
CA CYS A 447 11.76 15.80 2.19
C CYS A 447 12.96 14.96 1.75
N THR A 448 14.13 15.13 2.39
CA THR A 448 15.32 14.31 2.14
C THR A 448 15.06 12.83 2.41
N LEU A 449 14.38 12.52 3.51
CA LEU A 449 13.97 11.15 3.86
C LEU A 449 13.10 10.56 2.76
N THR A 450 12.06 11.28 2.34
CA THR A 450 11.12 10.82 1.30
C THR A 450 11.79 10.68 -0.06
N ALA A 451 12.68 11.61 -0.43
CA ALA A 451 13.50 11.54 -1.62
C ALA A 451 14.39 10.29 -1.63
N LEU A 452 15.04 9.99 -0.50
CA LEU A 452 15.90 8.84 -0.38
C LEU A 452 15.12 7.52 -0.39
N GLN A 453 13.92 7.47 0.20
CA GLN A 453 13.00 6.33 0.11
C GLN A 453 12.58 6.07 -1.35
N CYS A 454 12.35 7.12 -2.14
CA CYS A 454 12.07 7.00 -3.58
C CYS A 454 13.23 6.33 -4.33
N LEU A 455 14.47 6.80 -4.13
CA LEU A 455 15.66 6.21 -4.76
C LEU A 455 15.93 4.78 -4.28
N LEU A 456 15.66 4.49 -3.01
CA LEU A 456 15.77 3.14 -2.45
C LEU A 456 14.81 2.17 -3.13
N SER A 457 13.55 2.57 -3.31
CA SER A 457 12.54 1.75 -3.99
C SER A 457 12.98 1.41 -5.43
N MET A 458 13.52 2.39 -6.17
CA MET A 458 14.05 2.16 -7.52
C MET A 458 15.22 1.15 -7.51
N THR A 459 16.15 1.30 -6.57
CA THR A 459 17.34 0.43 -6.44
C THR A 459 16.98 -1.01 -6.09
N GLN A 460 15.92 -1.23 -5.32
CA GLN A 460 15.45 -2.56 -4.98
C GLN A 460 14.81 -3.30 -6.16
N LYS A 461 14.35 -2.58 -7.19
CA LYS A 461 13.65 -3.15 -8.34
C LYS A 461 14.57 -3.57 -9.47
N ASP A 462 15.59 -2.77 -9.77
CA ASP A 462 16.55 -3.09 -10.84
C ASP A 462 18.00 -2.77 -10.43
N LEU A 463 18.91 -3.70 -10.77
CA LEU A 463 20.34 -3.59 -10.49
C LEU A 463 21.03 -2.45 -11.23
N LEU A 464 20.47 -2.00 -12.36
CA LEU A 464 21.00 -0.89 -13.15
C LEU A 464 21.18 0.38 -12.30
N PHE A 465 20.27 0.62 -11.35
CA PHE A 465 20.34 1.76 -10.44
C PHE A 465 21.55 1.71 -9.51
N SER A 466 22.08 0.52 -9.20
CA SER A 466 23.32 0.38 -8.42
C SER A 466 24.54 0.94 -9.18
N ASP A 467 24.54 0.83 -10.51
CA ASP A 467 25.57 1.41 -11.36
C ASP A 467 25.34 2.91 -11.55
N ILE A 468 24.12 3.32 -11.88
CA ILE A 468 23.76 4.74 -12.07
C ILE A 468 24.08 5.56 -10.81
N PHE A 469 23.69 5.11 -9.63
CA PHE A 469 23.89 5.84 -8.37
C PHE A 469 25.34 5.76 -7.85
N ARG A 470 26.13 4.78 -8.30
CA ARG A 470 27.58 4.81 -8.10
C ARG A 470 28.18 5.91 -8.98
N ASP A 471 27.89 5.88 -10.28
CA ASP A 471 28.52 6.73 -11.28
C ASP A 471 28.09 8.20 -11.15
N SER A 472 26.88 8.47 -10.65
CA SER A 472 26.41 9.81 -10.30
C SER A 472 27.04 10.37 -9.02
N GLY A 473 27.71 9.54 -8.22
CA GLY A 473 28.35 9.92 -6.96
C GLY A 473 27.46 9.85 -5.71
N LEU A 474 26.22 9.36 -5.81
CA LEU A 474 25.31 9.22 -4.66
C LEU A 474 25.87 8.28 -3.59
N LEU A 475 26.44 7.14 -3.98
CA LEU A 475 27.07 6.20 -3.02
C LEU A 475 28.17 6.91 -2.21
N GLY A 476 29.05 7.65 -2.88
CA GLY A 476 30.12 8.41 -2.21
C GLY A 476 29.60 9.48 -1.26
N LEU A 477 28.53 10.20 -1.64
CA LEU A 477 27.84 11.16 -0.79
C LEU A 477 27.27 10.51 0.48
N LEU A 478 26.53 9.40 0.34
CA LEU A 478 25.92 8.69 1.46
C LEU A 478 26.97 8.17 2.44
N LEU A 479 28.07 7.60 1.92
CA LEU A 479 29.18 7.15 2.77
C LEU A 479 29.83 8.31 3.53
N ALA A 480 29.98 9.49 2.93
CA ALA A 480 30.51 10.67 3.61
C ALA A 480 29.57 11.16 4.73
N LEU A 481 28.25 11.16 4.49
CA LEU A 481 27.24 11.50 5.50
C LEU A 481 27.23 10.49 6.65
N LEU A 482 27.18 9.19 6.36
CA LEU A 482 27.25 8.13 7.37
C LEU A 482 28.54 8.19 8.19
N ARG A 483 29.68 8.56 7.59
CA ARG A 483 30.93 8.78 8.32
C ARG A 483 30.82 9.92 9.32
N LYS A 484 30.15 11.02 8.96
CA LYS A 484 29.89 12.15 9.86
C LYS A 484 29.01 11.71 11.03
N GLU A 485 27.93 10.98 10.75
CA GLU A 485 26.99 10.49 11.77
C GLU A 485 27.63 9.45 12.69
N ALA A 486 28.42 8.52 12.16
CA ALA A 486 29.17 7.56 12.98
C ALA A 486 30.13 8.25 13.97
N LYS A 487 30.77 9.35 13.55
CA LYS A 487 31.62 10.16 14.44
C LYS A 487 30.83 10.88 15.53
N ILE A 488 29.58 11.26 15.24
CA ILE A 488 28.67 11.88 16.21
C ILE A 488 28.24 10.80 17.23
N LEU A 489 27.75 9.65 16.76
CA LEU A 489 27.33 8.53 17.60
C LEU A 489 28.44 8.08 18.56
N ARG A 490 29.68 7.96 18.07
CA ARG A 490 30.83 7.58 18.90
C ARG A 490 31.15 8.61 19.99
N LYS A 491 30.89 9.90 19.76
CA LYS A 491 31.10 10.96 20.75
C LYS A 491 29.96 11.01 21.76
N SER A 492 28.73 10.74 21.35
CA SER A 492 27.54 10.77 22.21
C SER A 492 27.40 9.52 23.10
N ALA A 493 28.05 8.41 22.77
CA ALA A 493 28.01 7.15 23.53
C ALA A 493 28.48 7.25 25.01
N GLY A 494 29.06 8.38 25.44
CA GLY A 494 29.48 8.64 26.83
C GLY A 494 28.74 9.79 27.53
N THR A 495 27.78 10.43 26.87
CA THR A 495 27.03 11.56 27.45
C THR A 495 25.58 11.43 27.03
N HIS A 496 24.78 10.71 27.83
CA HIS A 496 23.33 10.74 27.69
C HIS A 496 22.83 12.15 28.03
N LEU A 497 22.81 13.03 27.02
CA LEU A 497 21.85 14.13 27.01
C LEU A 497 20.57 13.58 26.36
N PRO A 498 19.49 13.37 27.14
CA PRO A 498 18.18 13.13 26.56
C PRO A 498 17.70 14.47 25.99
N GLY A 499 17.82 14.65 24.67
CA GLY A 499 17.28 15.85 24.02
C GLY A 499 17.69 16.04 22.56
N LEU A 500 16.68 16.03 21.68
CA LEU A 500 16.61 16.86 20.45
C LEU A 500 17.40 16.44 19.20
N LYS A 501 17.43 15.15 18.85
CA LYS A 501 17.57 14.71 17.44
C LYS A 501 16.41 13.75 17.15
N GLU A 502 15.26 14.35 16.87
CA GLU A 502 13.93 13.73 16.74
C GLU A 502 13.84 12.71 15.59
N GLY A 503 12.80 11.86 15.66
CA GLY A 503 12.62 10.62 14.89
C GLY A 503 13.01 10.68 13.41
N THR A 504 12.77 11.79 12.71
CA THR A 504 13.12 11.98 11.30
C THR A 504 14.62 11.86 11.02
N GLU A 505 15.50 12.38 11.87
CA GLU A 505 16.96 12.22 11.68
C GLU A 505 17.41 10.76 11.90
N LYS A 506 16.83 10.10 12.91
CA LYS A 506 17.07 8.68 13.18
C LYS A 506 16.61 7.82 12.01
N GLU A 507 15.42 8.11 11.48
CA GLU A 507 14.85 7.42 10.33
C GLU A 507 15.67 7.67 9.06
N LEU A 508 16.12 8.91 8.83
CA LEU A 508 16.98 9.27 7.71
C LEU A 508 18.29 8.46 7.73
N ASN A 509 18.94 8.35 8.89
CA ASN A 509 20.13 7.49 9.05
C ASN A 509 19.85 6.02 8.74
N ALA A 510 18.70 5.50 9.18
CA ALA A 510 18.29 4.14 8.88
C ALA A 510 18.05 3.92 7.37
N VAL A 511 17.41 4.86 6.69
CA VAL A 511 17.19 4.80 5.23
C VAL A 511 18.51 4.97 4.46
N MET A 512 19.43 5.83 4.92
CA MET A 512 20.79 5.93 4.34
C MET A 512 21.53 4.60 4.42
N LEU A 513 21.49 3.91 5.56
CA LEU A 513 22.09 2.58 5.69
C LEU A 513 21.39 1.55 4.79
N LYS A 514 20.06 1.55 4.72
CA LYS A 514 19.29 0.66 3.81
C LYS A 514 19.65 0.91 2.34
N MET A 515 19.84 2.17 1.95
CA MET A 515 20.26 2.55 0.60
C MET A 515 21.68 2.04 0.30
N VAL A 516 22.64 2.24 1.21
CA VAL A 516 23.99 1.70 1.04
C VAL A 516 23.98 0.16 1.00
N ALA A 517 23.17 -0.48 1.82
CA ALA A 517 22.97 -1.94 1.79
C ALA A 517 22.43 -2.41 0.42
N ALA A 518 21.41 -1.73 -0.12
CA ALA A 518 20.84 -2.06 -1.43
C ALA A 518 21.88 -1.85 -2.56
N LEU A 519 22.63 -0.76 -2.54
CA LEU A 519 23.67 -0.45 -3.54
C LEU A 519 24.84 -1.43 -3.50
N THR A 520 25.13 -2.05 -2.34
CA THR A 520 26.25 -3.01 -2.19
C THR A 520 25.81 -4.46 -2.36
N GLY A 521 24.56 -4.79 -2.03
CA GLY A 521 24.01 -6.15 -1.89
C GLY A 521 24.22 -7.11 -3.07
N ARG A 522 24.45 -6.57 -4.28
CA ARG A 522 24.66 -7.34 -5.52
C ARG A 522 25.72 -6.71 -6.43
N SER A 523 26.54 -5.80 -5.90
CA SER A 523 27.57 -5.10 -6.66
C SER A 523 28.92 -5.15 -5.95
N VAL A 524 29.76 -6.11 -6.37
CA VAL A 524 31.14 -6.25 -5.86
C VAL A 524 31.92 -4.95 -6.05
N ARG A 525 31.70 -4.22 -7.16
CA ARG A 525 32.32 -2.92 -7.42
C ARG A 525 31.95 -1.89 -6.35
N ASN A 526 30.68 -1.80 -5.97
CA ASN A 526 30.23 -0.86 -4.94
C ASN A 526 30.78 -1.23 -3.56
N THR A 527 30.92 -2.54 -3.27
CA THR A 527 31.57 -3.02 -2.05
C THR A 527 33.06 -2.67 -2.02
N VAL A 528 33.77 -2.74 -3.16
CA VAL A 528 35.16 -2.27 -3.28
C VAL A 528 35.25 -0.77 -3.00
N VAL A 529 34.34 0.04 -3.56
CA VAL A 529 34.28 1.48 -3.28
C VAL A 529 34.11 1.76 -1.78
N LEU A 530 33.24 1.01 -1.09
CA LEU A 530 33.06 1.14 0.35
C LEU A 530 34.38 0.91 1.11
N LYS A 531 35.17 -0.09 0.68
CA LYS A 531 36.47 -0.41 1.26
C LYS A 531 37.52 0.65 0.92
N ASP A 532 37.60 1.11 -0.32
CA ASP A 532 38.56 2.13 -0.78
C ASP A 532 38.34 3.47 -0.08
N TYR A 533 37.09 3.78 0.27
CA TYR A 533 36.75 4.94 1.08
C TYR A 533 37.13 4.77 2.56
N GLY A 534 37.51 3.58 3.02
CA GLY A 534 37.86 3.30 4.41
C GLY A 534 36.65 3.35 5.35
N MET A 535 35.48 2.90 4.88
CA MET A 535 34.22 3.05 5.62
C MET A 535 33.96 1.98 6.68
N VAL A 536 34.61 0.82 6.61
CA VAL A 536 34.38 -0.33 7.50
C VAL A 536 34.41 0.05 9.00
N PRO A 537 35.39 0.83 9.51
CA PRO A 537 35.41 1.21 10.93
C PRO A 537 34.27 2.15 11.36
N TYR A 538 33.65 2.87 10.42
CA TYR A 538 32.52 3.76 10.68
C TYR A 538 31.19 3.02 10.59
N ILE A 539 31.03 2.11 9.63
CA ILE A 539 29.82 1.29 9.47
C ILE A 539 29.58 0.43 10.71
N LYS A 540 30.62 -0.19 11.29
CA LYS A 540 30.46 -1.03 12.49
C LYS A 540 29.92 -0.29 13.73
N ILE A 541 30.04 1.04 13.80
CA ILE A 541 29.52 1.84 14.93
C ILE A 541 27.98 1.76 14.98
N PHE A 542 27.33 1.51 13.85
CA PHE A 542 25.88 1.40 13.77
C PHE A 542 25.34 0.00 14.18
N LEU A 543 26.19 -0.92 14.64
CA LEU A 543 25.73 -2.24 15.13
C LEU A 543 25.02 -2.16 16.49
N ASP A 544 25.41 -1.19 17.32
CA ASP A 544 24.98 -1.09 18.70
C ASP A 544 23.48 -0.70 18.79
N ASP A 545 23.00 0.19 17.91
CA ASP A 545 21.59 0.61 17.86
C ASP A 545 20.74 -0.37 17.01
N GLU A 546 19.68 -0.90 17.63
CA GLU A 546 18.75 -1.85 17.02
C GLU A 546 18.10 -1.33 15.73
N CYS A 547 17.82 -0.03 15.63
CA CYS A 547 17.20 0.56 14.45
C CYS A 547 18.06 0.46 13.19
N TYR A 548 19.39 0.36 13.36
CA TYR A 548 20.36 0.37 12.26
C TYR A 548 20.93 -1.02 11.96
N ARG A 549 20.92 -1.91 12.95
CA ARG A 549 21.67 -3.17 12.96
C ARG A 549 21.45 -4.04 11.73
N SER A 550 20.20 -4.24 11.31
CA SER A 550 19.88 -5.09 10.15
C SER A 550 20.55 -4.61 8.85
N ALA A 551 20.46 -3.30 8.57
CA ALA A 551 21.09 -2.70 7.38
C ALA A 551 22.62 -2.69 7.51
N THR A 552 23.14 -2.43 8.71
CA THR A 552 24.58 -2.50 9.00
C THR A 552 25.14 -3.89 8.75
N LEU A 553 24.48 -4.94 9.24
CA LEU A 553 24.87 -6.33 9.02
C LEU A 553 24.82 -6.69 7.54
N SER A 554 23.78 -6.28 6.82
CA SER A 554 23.68 -6.48 5.37
C SER A 554 24.88 -5.88 4.63
N ILE A 555 25.31 -4.66 4.99
CA ILE A 555 26.51 -4.03 4.40
C ILE A 555 27.78 -4.82 4.76
N LEU A 556 27.95 -5.21 6.03
CA LEU A 556 29.14 -5.96 6.47
C LEU A 556 29.21 -7.34 5.82
N GLU A 557 28.08 -8.01 5.61
CA GLU A 557 28.00 -9.28 4.90
C GLU A 557 28.53 -9.18 3.47
N GLN A 558 28.30 -8.05 2.79
CA GLN A 558 28.87 -7.84 1.45
C GLN A 558 30.40 -7.76 1.46
N LEU A 559 31.02 -7.33 2.57
CA LEU A 559 32.49 -7.35 2.71
C LEU A 559 33.05 -8.76 2.64
N SER A 560 32.29 -9.77 3.09
CA SER A 560 32.74 -11.17 3.08
C SER A 560 33.04 -11.68 1.66
N ILE A 561 32.42 -11.09 0.62
CA ILE A 561 32.68 -11.41 -0.78
C ILE A 561 34.12 -11.03 -1.18
N ILE A 562 34.66 -9.96 -0.59
CA ILE A 562 36.01 -9.46 -0.87
C ILE A 562 37.02 -10.03 0.12
N ASN A 563 36.68 -10.03 1.41
CA ASN A 563 37.57 -10.41 2.49
C ASN A 563 36.80 -11.04 3.67
N TYR A 564 36.78 -12.37 3.71
CA TYR A 564 36.17 -13.12 4.80
C TYR A 564 36.82 -12.84 6.17
N GLU A 565 38.14 -12.64 6.25
CA GLU A 565 38.83 -12.43 7.54
C GLU A 565 38.43 -11.10 8.19
N GLU A 566 38.29 -10.05 7.40
CA GLU A 566 37.87 -8.73 7.89
C GLU A 566 36.42 -8.77 8.42
N TYR A 567 35.51 -9.44 7.71
CA TYR A 567 34.15 -9.68 8.21
C TYR A 567 34.16 -10.52 9.50
N MET A 568 34.85 -11.66 9.50
CA MET A 568 34.90 -12.58 10.65
C MET A 568 35.48 -11.88 11.88
N SER A 569 36.55 -11.10 11.71
CA SER A 569 37.15 -10.33 12.81
C SER A 569 36.19 -9.31 13.41
N ILE A 570 35.29 -8.70 12.62
CA ILE A 570 34.32 -7.74 13.11
C ILE A 570 33.20 -8.44 13.88
N ILE A 571 32.61 -9.50 13.30
CA ILE A 571 31.45 -10.19 13.90
C ILE A 571 31.85 -10.98 15.15
N ILE A 572 32.94 -11.76 15.09
CA ILE A 572 33.46 -12.48 16.26
C ILE A 572 33.94 -11.49 17.31
N GLY A 573 34.63 -10.42 16.91
CA GLY A 573 35.03 -9.35 17.83
C GLY A 573 33.84 -8.72 18.56
N ALA A 574 32.76 -8.41 17.84
CA ALA A 574 31.54 -7.86 18.41
C ALA A 574 30.84 -8.85 19.35
N LEU A 575 30.76 -10.14 18.99
CA LEU A 575 30.23 -11.19 19.87
C LEU A 575 31.02 -11.27 21.18
N CYS A 576 32.35 -11.29 21.11
CA CYS A 576 33.22 -11.36 22.28
C CYS A 576 33.26 -10.07 23.11
N SER A 577 32.99 -8.90 22.52
CA SER A 577 32.96 -7.63 23.24
C SER A 577 31.57 -7.27 23.79
N SER A 578 30.52 -7.94 23.31
CA SER A 578 29.15 -7.67 23.75
C SER A 578 28.95 -8.07 25.20
N THR A 579 28.11 -7.29 25.90
CA THR A 579 27.75 -7.59 27.28
C THR A 579 26.80 -8.80 27.36
N GLN A 580 26.66 -9.39 28.54
CA GLN A 580 25.73 -10.50 28.77
C GLN A 580 24.27 -10.15 28.41
N TRP A 581 23.92 -8.86 28.39
CA TRP A 581 22.56 -8.36 28.23
C TRP A 581 22.12 -8.10 26.80
N GLU A 582 23.06 -8.00 25.88
CA GLU A 582 22.79 -7.67 24.47
C GLU A 582 22.37 -8.92 23.70
N LEU A 583 21.36 -9.63 24.20
CA LEU A 583 20.90 -10.91 23.64
C LEU A 583 20.45 -10.76 22.18
N HIS A 584 19.70 -9.70 21.86
CA HIS A 584 19.27 -9.45 20.47
C HIS A 584 20.45 -9.17 19.55
N LEU A 585 21.46 -8.41 20.01
CA LEU A 585 22.70 -8.19 19.25
C LEU A 585 23.42 -9.52 19.00
N LYS A 586 23.60 -10.35 20.04
CA LYS A 586 24.23 -11.67 19.92
C LYS A 586 23.50 -12.56 18.92
N LEU A 587 22.17 -12.61 18.99
CA LEU A 587 21.35 -13.39 18.05
C LEU A 587 21.46 -12.87 16.61
N ASP A 588 21.41 -11.55 16.40
CA ASP A 588 21.52 -10.94 15.07
C ASP A 588 22.92 -11.18 14.47
N LEU A 589 23.98 -11.10 15.28
CA LEU A 589 25.36 -11.40 14.89
C LEU A 589 25.54 -12.89 14.54
N LEU A 590 24.98 -13.81 15.33
CA LEU A 590 25.03 -15.25 15.06
C LEU A 590 24.30 -15.61 13.77
N LYS A 591 23.11 -15.03 13.53
CA LYS A 591 22.36 -15.22 12.28
C LYS A 591 23.14 -14.67 11.08
N SER A 592 23.78 -13.52 11.22
CA SER A 592 24.67 -12.97 10.18
C SER A 592 25.84 -13.91 9.89
N LEU A 593 26.52 -14.38 10.94
CA LEU A 593 27.64 -15.31 10.85
C LEU A 593 27.26 -16.60 10.10
N LEU A 594 26.10 -17.17 10.41
CA LEU A 594 25.59 -18.38 9.76
C LEU A 594 25.45 -18.21 8.25
N ARG A 595 24.89 -17.10 7.79
CA ARG A 595 24.77 -16.80 6.34
C ARG A 595 26.12 -16.82 5.62
N ILE A 596 27.18 -16.37 6.29
CA ILE A 596 28.53 -16.34 5.70
C ILE A 596 29.24 -17.71 5.80
N LEU A 597 28.95 -18.48 6.84
CA LEU A 597 29.46 -19.84 7.02
C LEU A 597 28.93 -20.84 5.98
N GLU A 598 27.84 -20.54 5.25
CA GLU A 598 27.39 -21.35 4.12
C GLU A 598 28.46 -21.49 3.01
N SER A 599 29.36 -20.52 2.88
CA SER A 599 30.47 -20.57 1.92
C SER A 599 31.68 -21.29 2.52
N PRO A 600 32.15 -22.43 1.95
CA PRO A 600 33.32 -23.14 2.47
C PRO A 600 34.60 -22.29 2.52
N LYS A 601 34.68 -21.22 1.71
CA LYS A 601 35.83 -20.30 1.71
C LYS A 601 35.94 -19.52 3.03
N SER A 602 34.82 -19.30 3.72
CA SER A 602 34.78 -18.53 4.97
C SER A 602 35.29 -19.33 6.17
N HIS A 603 35.30 -20.67 6.09
CA HIS A 603 35.70 -21.56 7.18
C HIS A 603 37.14 -21.35 7.65
N SER A 604 38.06 -21.09 6.70
CA SER A 604 39.46 -20.79 7.01
C SER A 604 39.59 -19.49 7.81
N ALA A 605 38.88 -18.45 7.37
CA ALA A 605 38.82 -17.14 8.03
C ALA A 605 38.17 -17.22 9.41
N PHE A 606 37.09 -18.00 9.54
CA PHE A 606 36.44 -18.25 10.82
C PHE A 606 37.41 -18.88 11.83
N ARG A 607 38.21 -19.85 11.40
CA ARG A 607 39.24 -20.50 12.23
C ARG A 607 40.37 -19.53 12.60
N THR A 608 40.89 -18.74 11.65
CA THR A 608 41.99 -17.78 11.93
C THR A 608 41.55 -16.64 12.85
N CYS A 609 40.30 -16.18 12.73
CA CYS A 609 39.71 -15.18 13.63
C CYS A 609 39.23 -15.74 14.98
N SER A 610 39.66 -16.94 15.38
CA SER A 610 39.30 -17.57 16.66
C SER A 610 37.80 -17.80 16.85
N GLY A 611 37.05 -18.01 15.76
CA GLY A 611 35.59 -18.15 15.77
C GLY A 611 35.08 -19.23 16.72
N PHE A 612 35.72 -20.42 16.75
CA PHE A 612 35.33 -21.49 17.69
C PHE A 612 35.45 -21.06 19.15
N ASN A 613 36.56 -20.40 19.51
CA ASN A 613 36.76 -19.93 20.88
C ASN A 613 35.78 -18.82 21.24
N GLY A 614 35.46 -17.94 20.29
CA GLY A 614 34.47 -16.87 20.47
C GLY A 614 33.05 -17.40 20.66
N LEU A 615 32.65 -18.44 19.92
CA LEU A 615 31.34 -19.08 20.12
C LEU A 615 31.29 -19.85 21.44
N LEU A 616 32.34 -20.58 21.81
CA LEU A 616 32.39 -21.28 23.10
C LEU A 616 32.38 -20.31 24.29
N SER A 617 33.03 -19.15 24.20
CA SER A 617 32.94 -18.15 25.28
C SER A 617 31.51 -17.66 25.51
N LEU A 618 30.64 -17.64 24.50
CA LEU A 618 29.23 -17.32 24.70
C LEU A 618 28.52 -18.37 25.55
N LEU A 619 28.87 -19.65 25.40
CA LEU A 619 28.36 -20.73 26.26
C LEU A 619 28.91 -20.59 27.69
N SER A 620 30.21 -20.32 27.83
CA SER A 620 30.84 -20.09 29.14
C SER A 620 30.19 -18.91 29.89
N ASP A 621 29.85 -17.82 29.19
CA ASP A 621 29.18 -16.64 29.77
C ASP A 621 27.77 -16.93 30.31
N MET A 622 27.15 -18.03 29.86
CA MET A 622 25.80 -18.46 30.27
C MET A 622 25.81 -19.45 31.45
N GLU A 623 26.89 -19.50 32.23
CA GLU A 623 26.96 -20.33 33.43
C GLU A 623 25.76 -20.06 34.37
N GLY A 624 25.04 -21.14 34.71
CA GLY A 624 23.86 -21.08 35.58
C GLY A 624 22.58 -20.50 34.95
N ALA A 625 22.59 -20.14 33.65
CA ALA A 625 21.46 -19.48 33.00
C ALA A 625 20.19 -20.36 32.90
N LEU A 626 20.34 -21.69 32.85
CA LEU A 626 19.25 -22.68 32.82
C LEU A 626 19.02 -23.37 34.17
N GLN A 627 19.59 -22.84 35.27
CA GLN A 627 19.32 -23.31 36.63
C GLN A 627 17.86 -23.00 37.02
N ASP A 628 17.32 -23.74 37.99
CA ASP A 628 15.98 -23.51 38.55
C ASP A 628 16.09 -23.19 40.06
N PRO A 629 15.96 -21.91 40.49
CA PRO A 629 15.81 -20.70 39.64
C PRO A 629 17.14 -20.31 38.94
N PRO A 630 17.09 -19.54 37.82
CA PRO A 630 18.30 -19.14 37.10
C PRO A 630 19.27 -18.36 37.97
N SER A 631 20.57 -18.59 37.80
CA SER A 631 21.59 -17.96 38.65
C SER A 631 21.70 -16.45 38.39
N GLY A 632 21.88 -15.70 39.48
CA GLY A 632 22.24 -14.29 39.42
C GLY A 632 21.23 -13.47 38.61
N GLN A 633 21.74 -12.76 37.60
CA GLN A 633 20.95 -11.79 36.85
C GLN A 633 20.19 -12.45 35.67
N TRP A 634 20.46 -13.72 35.32
CA TRP A 634 19.71 -14.50 34.31
C TRP A 634 18.24 -14.72 34.67
N ALA A 635 17.86 -14.55 35.94
CA ALA A 635 16.47 -14.65 36.40
C ALA A 635 15.50 -13.69 35.67
N ALA A 636 16.01 -12.58 35.10
CA ALA A 636 15.21 -11.63 34.33
C ALA A 636 14.97 -12.06 32.87
N VAL A 637 15.66 -13.09 32.37
CA VAL A 637 15.60 -13.56 30.98
C VAL A 637 14.79 -14.85 30.91
N GLY A 638 13.84 -14.92 29.98
CA GLY A 638 13.06 -16.15 29.77
C GLY A 638 13.90 -17.30 29.21
N HIS A 639 13.74 -18.52 29.77
CA HIS A 639 14.44 -19.75 29.38
C HIS A 639 14.49 -20.01 27.86
N ASN A 640 13.40 -19.70 27.13
CA ASN A 640 13.34 -19.90 25.68
C ASN A 640 14.38 -19.08 24.91
N ARG A 641 14.69 -17.86 25.36
CA ARG A 641 15.70 -16.98 24.73
C ARG A 641 17.12 -17.48 24.97
N ILE A 642 17.36 -18.09 26.15
CA ILE A 642 18.64 -18.70 26.50
C ILE A 642 18.87 -19.92 25.63
N LEU A 643 17.86 -20.80 25.52
CA LEU A 643 17.91 -21.97 24.63
C LEU A 643 18.06 -21.57 23.16
N GLU A 644 17.43 -20.47 22.72
CA GLU A 644 17.63 -19.93 21.37
C GLU A 644 19.09 -19.52 21.13
N LEU A 645 19.71 -18.85 22.10
CA LEU A 645 21.11 -18.45 22.01
C LEU A 645 22.06 -19.67 21.99
N VAL A 646 21.79 -20.68 22.82
CA VAL A 646 22.52 -21.96 22.80
C VAL A 646 22.38 -22.64 21.43
N PHE A 647 21.15 -22.69 20.89
CA PHE A 647 20.88 -23.26 19.57
C PHE A 647 21.71 -22.59 18.48
N TYR A 648 21.62 -21.26 18.32
CA TYR A 648 22.36 -20.56 17.26
C TYR A 648 23.88 -20.62 17.45
N THR A 649 24.36 -20.72 18.70
CA THR A 649 25.79 -20.91 18.98
C THR A 649 26.26 -22.29 18.51
N LEU A 650 25.54 -23.36 18.86
CA LEU A 650 25.84 -24.72 18.39
C LEU A 650 25.66 -24.85 16.88
N GLN A 651 24.67 -24.16 16.31
CA GLN A 651 24.45 -24.10 14.87
C GLN A 651 25.64 -23.46 14.15
N GLY A 652 26.20 -22.37 14.68
CA GLY A 652 27.40 -21.73 14.15
C GLY A 652 28.63 -22.64 14.19
N ILE A 653 28.84 -23.33 15.31
CA ILE A 653 29.92 -24.34 15.43
C ILE A 653 29.71 -25.46 14.41
N THR A 654 28.48 -25.95 14.26
CA THR A 654 28.14 -27.03 13.34
C THR A 654 28.36 -26.61 11.89
N ALA A 655 27.91 -25.43 11.49
CA ALA A 655 28.09 -24.89 10.14
C ALA A 655 29.59 -24.81 9.77
N ALA A 656 30.43 -24.31 10.69
CA ALA A 656 31.87 -24.24 10.46
C ALA A 656 32.56 -25.61 10.39
N LEU A 657 32.00 -26.65 11.01
CA LEU A 657 32.51 -28.02 10.95
C LEU A 657 31.97 -28.79 9.73
N HIS A 658 30.81 -28.40 9.21
CA HIS A 658 30.07 -29.16 8.22
C HIS A 658 30.90 -29.36 6.94
N LEU A 659 31.16 -30.64 6.62
CA LEU A 659 31.96 -31.05 5.47
C LEU A 659 33.37 -30.43 5.39
N ASP A 660 33.92 -29.94 6.52
CA ASP A 660 35.27 -29.37 6.62
C ASP A 660 36.20 -30.22 7.51
N PRO A 661 37.08 -31.05 6.92
CA PRO A 661 37.97 -31.93 7.67
C PRO A 661 39.06 -31.16 8.43
N VAL A 662 39.45 -29.97 7.96
CA VAL A 662 40.50 -29.17 8.60
C VAL A 662 39.98 -28.56 9.89
N ASN A 663 38.77 -28.01 9.85
CA ASN A 663 38.07 -27.52 11.04
C ASN A 663 37.75 -28.66 12.00
N SER A 664 37.32 -29.82 11.51
CA SER A 664 37.07 -31.00 12.35
C SER A 664 38.32 -31.45 13.10
N TYR A 665 39.46 -31.59 12.40
CA TYR A 665 40.74 -31.92 13.01
C TYR A 665 41.22 -30.84 13.99
N PHE A 666 41.08 -29.56 13.63
CA PHE A 666 41.42 -28.44 14.51
C PHE A 666 40.59 -28.45 15.79
N PHE A 667 39.28 -28.66 15.69
CA PHE A 667 38.35 -28.68 16.82
C PHE A 667 38.68 -29.81 17.80
N GLN A 668 38.99 -31.00 17.28
CA GLN A 668 39.40 -32.14 18.08
C GLN A 668 40.79 -31.95 18.72
N ARG A 669 41.80 -31.54 17.93
CA ARG A 669 43.19 -31.44 18.41
C ARG A 669 43.37 -30.37 19.49
N ASN A 670 42.58 -29.30 19.48
CA ASN A 670 42.65 -28.23 20.46
C ASN A 670 41.75 -28.45 21.69
N GLY A 671 41.15 -29.64 21.85
CA GLY A 671 40.33 -29.96 23.03
C GLY A 671 39.01 -29.18 23.10
N LEU A 672 38.49 -28.71 21.97
CA LEU A 672 37.28 -27.88 21.95
C LEU A 672 36.00 -28.70 22.16
N VAL A 673 36.06 -30.02 21.93
CA VAL A 673 34.97 -30.96 22.25
C VAL A 673 34.78 -31.07 23.77
N GLU A 674 35.89 -31.21 24.51
CA GLU A 674 35.92 -31.23 25.97
C GLU A 674 35.38 -29.91 26.52
N LYS A 675 35.90 -28.79 26.02
CA LYS A 675 35.44 -27.45 26.43
C LYS A 675 33.95 -27.26 26.18
N MET A 676 33.43 -27.65 25.01
CA MET A 676 32.00 -27.58 24.71
C MET A 676 31.14 -28.39 25.71
N ALA A 677 31.62 -29.56 26.15
CA ALA A 677 30.92 -30.35 27.16
C ALA A 677 30.97 -29.75 28.57
N GLU A 678 32.06 -29.06 28.91
CA GLU A 678 32.20 -28.31 30.15
C GLU A 678 31.24 -27.10 30.16
N ASP A 679 31.27 -26.29 29.11
CA ASP A 679 30.43 -25.09 28.96
C ASP A 679 28.93 -25.43 28.91
N LEU A 680 28.52 -26.47 28.15
CA LEU A 680 27.12 -26.93 28.16
C LEU A 680 26.72 -27.50 29.53
N GLY A 681 27.66 -28.14 30.23
CA GLY A 681 27.43 -28.66 31.57
C GLY A 681 27.29 -27.59 32.64
N SER A 682 27.90 -26.41 32.45
CA SER A 682 27.84 -25.29 33.40
C SER A 682 26.60 -24.41 33.23
N LEU A 683 25.79 -24.60 32.17
CA LEU A 683 24.52 -23.89 31.96
C LEU A 683 23.52 -24.05 33.13
N GLY A 684 23.72 -25.02 34.02
CA GLY A 684 22.93 -25.15 35.25
C GLY A 684 21.69 -26.02 35.13
N CYS A 685 21.46 -26.67 33.98
CA CYS A 685 20.46 -27.74 33.82
C CYS A 685 21.03 -29.17 34.00
N PHE A 686 22.36 -29.34 33.92
CA PHE A 686 23.10 -30.59 34.15
C PHE A 686 23.81 -30.56 35.51
N TRP A 687 23.77 -31.66 36.28
CA TRP A 687 24.26 -31.67 37.66
C TRP A 687 25.76 -31.95 37.74
N THR A 688 26.45 -31.15 38.55
CA THR A 688 27.91 -31.14 38.69
C THR A 688 28.45 -32.17 39.68
N GLU A 689 27.65 -32.57 40.69
CA GLU A 689 28.05 -33.61 41.65
C GLU A 689 27.58 -35.00 41.21
N VAL A 690 28.52 -35.89 40.86
CA VAL A 690 28.25 -37.31 40.65
C VAL A 690 27.97 -37.97 42.00
N LYS A 691 26.74 -37.81 42.52
CA LYS A 691 26.30 -38.47 43.75
C LYS A 691 25.97 -39.94 43.49
N ARG A 692 26.05 -40.76 44.55
CA ARG A 692 25.68 -42.18 44.49
C ARG A 692 24.26 -42.34 43.95
N GLN A 693 24.14 -43.00 42.80
CA GLN A 693 22.83 -43.33 42.22
C GLN A 693 22.13 -44.40 43.06
N ILE A 694 20.85 -44.20 43.36
CA ILE A 694 20.00 -45.15 44.08
C ILE A 694 19.34 -46.04 43.02
N PRO A 695 19.56 -47.37 42.99
CA PRO A 695 18.92 -48.24 41.99
C PRO A 695 17.40 -48.19 42.12
N VAL A 696 16.68 -47.85 41.04
CA VAL A 696 15.21 -47.87 41.02
C VAL A 696 14.71 -48.85 39.95
N SER A 697 13.63 -49.57 40.25
CA SER A 697 12.93 -50.42 39.26
C SER A 697 12.17 -49.54 38.27
N LEU A 698 12.52 -49.64 36.98
CA LEU A 698 11.85 -48.92 35.89
C LEU A 698 10.75 -49.79 35.28
N GLU A 699 9.47 -49.42 35.50
CA GLU A 699 8.31 -50.18 35.00
C GLU A 699 8.05 -49.97 33.49
N LYS A 700 8.38 -48.79 32.97
CA LYS A 700 8.28 -48.43 31.55
C LYS A 700 9.55 -47.68 31.15
N LYS A 701 10.17 -48.06 30.03
CA LYS A 701 11.37 -47.40 29.50
C LYS A 701 11.02 -46.67 28.21
N ARG A 702 10.96 -45.35 28.26
CA ARG A 702 10.86 -44.54 27.04
C ARG A 702 12.16 -44.56 26.24
N THR A 703 12.03 -44.60 24.93
CA THR A 703 13.14 -44.34 24.00
C THR A 703 13.51 -42.85 24.01
N PHE A 704 14.69 -42.52 23.50
CA PHE A 704 15.11 -41.12 23.40
C PHE A 704 14.14 -40.29 22.53
N ALA A 705 13.61 -40.87 21.45
CA ALA A 705 12.60 -40.22 20.61
C ALA A 705 11.30 -39.94 21.38
N GLU A 706 10.81 -40.89 22.18
CA GLU A 706 9.62 -40.68 23.02
C GLU A 706 9.84 -39.59 24.09
N PHE A 707 11.06 -39.42 24.60
CA PHE A 707 11.40 -38.31 25.48
C PHE A 707 11.39 -36.95 24.76
N LEU A 708 11.88 -36.90 23.52
CA LEU A 708 11.82 -35.69 22.68
C LEU A 708 10.35 -35.32 22.40
N ASP A 709 9.54 -36.29 21.97
CA ASP A 709 8.11 -36.09 21.71
C ASP A 709 7.36 -35.64 22.97
N ALA A 710 7.66 -36.25 24.13
CA ALA A 710 7.06 -35.86 25.39
C ALA A 710 7.51 -34.47 25.87
N ALA A 711 8.72 -34.03 25.54
CA ALA A 711 9.20 -32.71 25.89
C ALA A 711 8.66 -31.60 24.97
N PHE A 712 8.42 -31.91 23.68
CA PHE A 712 8.08 -30.91 22.65
C PHE A 712 6.61 -30.90 22.23
N CYS A 713 5.93 -32.06 22.24
CA CYS A 713 4.60 -32.22 21.67
C CYS A 713 3.50 -32.52 22.70
N SER A 714 3.84 -33.09 23.86
CA SER A 714 2.85 -33.45 24.88
C SER A 714 2.78 -32.43 26.02
N SER A 715 1.62 -32.35 26.69
CA SER A 715 1.45 -31.57 27.93
C SER A 715 1.94 -32.32 29.17
N GLU A 716 2.89 -33.26 29.03
CA GLU A 716 3.43 -34.00 30.16
C GLU A 716 4.20 -33.08 31.12
N PRO A 717 4.01 -33.22 32.45
CA PRO A 717 4.63 -32.36 33.44
C PRO A 717 6.07 -32.79 33.72
N PHE A 718 6.98 -32.61 32.75
CA PHE A 718 8.41 -32.72 33.04
C PHE A 718 8.92 -31.52 33.86
N PRO A 719 9.81 -31.75 34.85
CA PRO A 719 10.55 -30.69 35.50
C PRO A 719 11.32 -29.82 34.49
N VAL A 720 11.43 -28.51 34.77
CA VAL A 720 12.05 -27.53 33.86
C VAL A 720 13.49 -27.90 33.51
N TRP A 721 14.29 -28.33 34.50
CA TRP A 721 15.68 -28.76 34.28
C TRP A 721 15.79 -29.91 33.27
N LEU A 722 14.84 -30.86 33.32
CA LEU A 722 14.83 -32.02 32.43
C LEU A 722 14.42 -31.61 31.02
N LYS A 723 13.43 -30.72 30.88
CA LYS A 723 13.06 -30.14 29.57
C LYS A 723 14.26 -29.44 28.93
N ASN A 724 15.00 -28.63 29.68
CA ASN A 724 16.19 -27.94 29.20
C ASN A 724 17.31 -28.91 28.78
N CYS A 725 17.56 -29.97 29.56
CA CYS A 725 18.51 -31.03 29.17
C CYS A 725 18.09 -31.72 27.86
N ILE A 726 16.81 -32.05 27.71
CA ILE A 726 16.29 -32.71 26.50
C ILE A 726 16.48 -31.80 25.28
N TRP A 727 16.24 -30.48 25.40
CA TRP A 727 16.52 -29.52 24.33
C TRP A 727 18.00 -29.51 23.92
N ILE A 728 18.93 -29.45 24.86
CA ILE A 728 20.37 -29.45 24.55
C ILE A 728 20.81 -30.79 23.93
N LEU A 729 20.33 -31.91 24.46
CA LEU A 729 20.60 -33.23 23.89
C LEU A 729 20.02 -33.38 22.48
N ASN A 730 18.87 -32.76 22.20
CA ASN A 730 18.31 -32.69 20.86
C ASN A 730 19.22 -31.90 19.92
N PHE A 731 19.71 -30.71 20.31
CA PHE A 731 20.63 -29.93 19.49
C PHE A 731 21.92 -30.71 19.19
N LEU A 732 22.44 -31.44 20.18
CA LEU A 732 23.59 -32.32 19.99
C LEU A 732 23.27 -33.47 19.03
N ASP A 733 22.11 -34.12 19.14
CA ASP A 733 21.70 -35.19 18.22
C ASP A 733 21.55 -34.70 16.77
N LEU A 734 21.00 -33.50 16.59
CA LEU A 734 20.94 -32.82 15.30
C LEU A 734 22.33 -32.47 14.77
N MET A 735 23.26 -32.07 15.64
CA MET A 735 24.66 -31.86 15.28
C MET A 735 25.31 -33.18 14.85
N VAL A 736 25.05 -34.30 15.54
CA VAL A 736 25.56 -35.63 15.15
C VAL A 736 25.13 -35.99 13.74
N LYS A 737 23.84 -35.78 13.42
CA LYS A 737 23.26 -36.04 12.09
C LYS A 737 23.68 -35.02 11.03
N GLY A 738 24.28 -33.90 11.45
CA GLY A 738 24.66 -32.80 10.59
C GLY A 738 23.47 -31.94 10.12
N THR A 739 22.27 -32.11 10.68
CA THR A 739 21.05 -31.40 10.24
C THR A 739 20.78 -30.13 11.04
N LEU A 740 21.53 -29.85 12.12
CA LEU A 740 21.31 -28.66 12.96
C LEU A 740 21.39 -27.35 12.17
N HIS A 741 22.29 -27.26 11.19
CA HIS A 741 22.43 -26.08 10.33
C HIS A 741 21.26 -25.90 9.33
N GLU A 742 20.46 -26.94 9.08
CA GLU A 742 19.28 -26.93 8.21
C GLU A 742 17.98 -26.60 8.96
N GLU A 743 18.00 -26.57 10.30
CA GLU A 743 16.83 -26.33 11.13
C GLU A 743 16.65 -24.87 11.54
N SER A 744 15.39 -24.40 11.53
CA SER A 744 15.00 -23.11 12.11
C SER A 744 14.42 -23.32 13.51
N TYR A 745 15.01 -22.70 14.54
CA TYR A 745 14.61 -22.85 15.95
C TYR A 745 13.10 -22.65 16.21
N PHE A 746 12.47 -21.72 15.50
CA PHE A 746 11.00 -21.55 15.44
C PHE A 746 10.59 -21.47 13.96
N LYS A 747 9.99 -22.51 13.37
CA LYS A 747 9.18 -22.27 12.16
C LYS A 747 8.03 -21.33 12.56
N GLU A 748 7.94 -20.17 11.92
CA GLU A 748 7.00 -19.08 12.15
C GLU A 748 5.59 -19.56 12.54
N ARG A 749 5.27 -19.60 13.83
CA ARG A 749 3.88 -19.69 14.28
C ARG A 749 3.22 -18.33 14.06
N LYS A 750 2.64 -18.10 12.87
CA LYS A 750 1.58 -17.10 12.72
C LYS A 750 0.44 -17.51 13.66
N PRO A 751 -0.03 -16.65 14.56
CA PRO A 751 -1.29 -16.90 15.23
C PRO A 751 -2.39 -16.65 14.19
N GLU A 752 -3.04 -17.72 13.74
CA GLU A 752 -4.34 -17.59 13.09
C GLU A 752 -5.30 -16.98 14.11
N ILE A 753 -5.60 -15.70 13.91
CA ILE A 753 -6.73 -15.04 14.55
C ILE A 753 -7.96 -15.80 14.05
N LYS A 754 -8.62 -16.54 14.95
CA LYS A 754 -9.97 -17.04 14.71
C LYS A 754 -10.91 -15.83 14.65
N GLU A 755 -11.14 -15.30 13.46
CA GLU A 755 -12.34 -14.53 13.19
C GLU A 755 -13.50 -15.51 13.05
N GLU A 756 -14.47 -15.40 13.95
CA GLU A 756 -15.78 -16.01 13.80
C GLU A 756 -16.52 -15.31 12.66
N SER A 757 -16.76 -16.02 11.55
CA SER A 757 -17.91 -15.70 10.70
C SER A 757 -18.50 -16.98 10.10
N ARG A 758 -19.83 -17.06 10.21
CA ARG A 758 -20.70 -18.07 9.62
C ARG A 758 -20.84 -17.80 8.13
N ASP A 759 -20.74 -18.82 7.27
CA ASP A 759 -21.91 -19.35 6.54
C ASP A 759 -21.54 -20.53 5.64
N ASN A 760 -22.54 -21.40 5.45
CA ASN A 760 -22.52 -22.65 4.69
C ASN A 760 -22.36 -22.45 3.17
N GLN A 761 -21.67 -23.36 2.49
CA GLN A 761 -22.19 -24.13 1.33
C GLN A 761 -21.22 -25.21 0.82
N GLU A 762 -21.77 -26.18 0.11
CA GLU A 762 -21.36 -27.58 -0.02
C GLU A 762 -20.34 -27.91 -1.15
N ALA A 763 -19.47 -28.89 -0.83
CA ALA A 763 -18.82 -29.93 -1.67
C ALA A 763 -17.67 -29.56 -2.65
N PRO A 764 -16.76 -30.51 -3.01
CA PRO A 764 -16.60 -31.90 -2.56
C PRO A 764 -15.24 -32.20 -1.85
N GLN A 765 -15.25 -33.23 -1.00
CA GLN A 765 -14.10 -33.76 -0.28
C GLN A 765 -12.97 -34.21 -1.24
N ALA A 766 -11.96 -33.37 -1.42
CA ALA A 766 -10.60 -33.83 -1.64
C ALA A 766 -9.98 -34.04 -0.25
N GLN A 767 -9.57 -35.28 0.05
CA GLN A 767 -8.72 -35.55 1.20
C GLN A 767 -7.43 -34.74 1.02
N GLU A 768 -7.34 -33.58 1.67
CA GLU A 768 -6.07 -32.94 1.94
C GLU A 768 -5.34 -33.85 2.93
N GLU A 769 -4.47 -34.70 2.38
CA GLU A 769 -3.44 -35.37 3.13
C GLU A 769 -2.64 -34.31 3.91
N HIS A 770 -2.88 -34.25 5.22
CA HIS A 770 -1.97 -33.63 6.16
C HIS A 770 -0.52 -34.04 5.79
N PRO A 771 0.43 -33.11 5.58
CA PRO A 771 1.83 -33.49 5.42
C PRO A 771 2.37 -33.95 6.78
N SER A 772 2.07 -35.20 7.13
CA SER A 772 2.77 -36.01 8.12
C SER A 772 4.16 -36.35 7.58
N PHE A 773 5.01 -35.33 7.46
CA PHE A 773 6.42 -35.48 7.08
C PHE A 773 7.38 -35.27 8.25
N TYR A 774 6.88 -35.34 9.48
CA TYR A 774 7.69 -35.31 10.69
C TYR A 774 7.80 -36.73 11.26
N TYR A 775 9.02 -37.25 11.27
CA TYR A 775 9.46 -38.49 11.92
C TYR A 775 8.93 -39.82 11.36
N ARG A 776 9.16 -40.07 10.05
CA ARG A 776 9.37 -41.44 9.56
C ARG A 776 10.79 -41.58 9.00
N LEU A 777 11.78 -41.57 9.89
CA LEU A 777 13.07 -42.20 9.63
C LEU A 777 13.01 -43.62 10.20
N GLU A 778 12.35 -44.52 9.48
CA GLU A 778 12.61 -45.95 9.68
C GLU A 778 14.08 -46.24 9.33
N MET A 779 14.70 -47.08 10.16
CA MET A 779 16.08 -47.56 10.10
C MET A 779 16.72 -47.59 8.69
N ARG A 780 17.34 -46.48 8.28
CA ARG A 780 18.51 -46.47 7.40
C ARG A 780 19.73 -46.09 8.24
N ASP A 781 20.91 -46.61 7.89
CA ASP A 781 22.16 -46.31 8.58
C ASP A 781 22.32 -44.80 8.78
N CYS A 782 22.23 -44.34 10.03
CA CYS A 782 22.37 -42.94 10.39
C CYS A 782 23.81 -42.50 10.08
N ILE A 783 23.96 -41.58 9.13
CA ILE A 783 25.27 -41.01 8.79
C ILE A 783 25.68 -40.05 9.91
N ILE A 784 26.73 -40.40 10.64
CA ILE A 784 27.34 -39.51 11.62
C ILE A 784 28.22 -38.51 10.89
N VAL A 785 27.86 -37.23 11.00
CA VAL A 785 28.58 -36.10 10.41
C VAL A 785 29.53 -35.46 11.42
N HIS A 786 29.08 -35.26 12.67
CA HIS A 786 29.88 -34.66 13.74
C HIS A 786 30.00 -35.59 14.96
N PRO A 787 30.93 -36.56 14.93
CA PRO A 787 31.11 -37.55 16.01
C PRO A 787 31.55 -36.94 17.36
N GLY A 788 32.16 -35.75 17.35
CA GLY A 788 32.48 -35.00 18.58
C GLY A 788 31.25 -34.67 19.43
N ALA A 789 30.09 -34.45 18.82
CA ALA A 789 28.84 -34.19 19.55
C ALA A 789 28.38 -35.42 20.36
N VAL A 790 28.62 -36.65 19.88
CA VAL A 790 28.38 -37.88 20.68
C VAL A 790 29.32 -37.94 21.88
N CYS A 791 30.57 -37.52 21.71
CA CYS A 791 31.53 -37.44 22.80
C CYS A 791 31.10 -36.40 23.87
N VAL A 792 30.39 -35.34 23.47
CA VAL A 792 29.76 -34.41 24.41
C VAL A 792 28.55 -35.03 25.10
N MET A 793 27.68 -35.74 24.39
CA MET A 793 26.53 -36.45 24.98
C MET A 793 26.98 -37.47 26.04
N VAL A 794 28.07 -38.21 25.82
CA VAL A 794 28.65 -39.14 26.81
C VAL A 794 29.21 -38.40 28.02
N ARG A 795 29.85 -37.24 27.85
CA ARG A 795 30.36 -36.41 28.97
C ARG A 795 29.24 -35.82 29.82
N LEU A 796 28.08 -35.53 29.22
CA LEU A 796 26.90 -35.02 29.91
C LEU A 796 26.04 -36.14 30.54
N LEU A 797 26.15 -37.38 30.07
CA LEU A 797 25.35 -38.53 30.53
C LEU A 797 25.36 -38.71 32.07
N PRO A 798 26.51 -38.72 32.78
CA PRO A 798 26.53 -38.83 34.23
C PRO A 798 25.81 -37.67 34.94
N LYS A 799 25.82 -36.49 34.32
CA LYS A 799 25.25 -35.24 34.85
C LYS A 799 23.73 -35.15 34.73
N LEU A 800 23.08 -36.13 34.11
CA LEU A 800 21.61 -36.22 34.00
C LEU A 800 20.93 -36.78 35.26
N TYR A 801 21.67 -37.02 36.34
CA TYR A 801 21.13 -37.62 37.56
C TYR A 801 20.79 -36.60 38.65
N LYS A 802 19.49 -36.49 38.99
CA LYS A 802 18.98 -35.75 40.15
C LYS A 802 18.34 -36.68 41.16
N GLU A 803 18.85 -36.68 42.40
CA GLU A 803 18.34 -37.52 43.50
C GLU A 803 16.83 -37.33 43.74
N GLY A 804 16.32 -36.09 43.71
CA GLY A 804 14.90 -35.79 43.85
C GLY A 804 13.98 -36.31 42.73
N HIS A 805 14.54 -36.76 41.60
CA HIS A 805 13.82 -37.40 40.49
C HIS A 805 14.59 -38.62 39.97
N ALA A 806 15.00 -39.52 40.87
CA ALA A 806 15.85 -40.67 40.54
C ALA A 806 15.28 -41.56 39.41
N GLN A 807 13.97 -41.80 39.38
CA GLN A 807 13.31 -42.60 38.33
C GLN A 807 13.45 -41.97 36.93
N LEU A 808 13.01 -40.72 36.77
CA LEU A 808 13.11 -39.99 35.49
C LEU A 808 14.56 -39.82 35.06
N SER A 809 15.46 -39.58 36.01
CA SER A 809 16.90 -39.45 35.76
C SER A 809 17.52 -40.74 35.20
N GLN A 810 17.22 -41.89 35.80
CA GLN A 810 17.71 -43.18 35.29
C GLN A 810 17.07 -43.54 33.95
N GLU A 811 15.80 -43.18 33.76
CA GLU A 811 15.09 -43.43 32.50
C GLU A 811 15.71 -42.64 31.34
N ILE A 812 15.97 -41.33 31.50
CA ILE A 812 16.62 -40.53 30.45
C ILE A 812 18.07 -40.96 30.21
N GLN A 813 18.82 -41.32 31.26
CA GLN A 813 20.18 -41.85 31.10
C GLN A 813 20.20 -43.17 30.32
N CYS A 814 19.26 -44.08 30.60
CA CYS A 814 19.09 -45.32 29.84
C CYS A 814 18.69 -45.04 28.39
N ALA A 815 17.72 -44.15 28.17
CA ALA A 815 17.26 -43.78 26.83
C ALA A 815 18.40 -43.17 25.99
N LEU A 816 19.22 -42.29 26.59
CA LEU A 816 20.35 -41.65 25.92
C LEU A 816 21.46 -42.66 25.57
N ILE A 817 21.84 -43.56 26.49
CA ILE A 817 22.88 -44.55 26.19
C ILE A 817 22.40 -45.57 25.15
N ASP A 818 21.12 -45.98 25.18
CA ASP A 818 20.54 -46.85 24.17
C ASP A 818 20.51 -46.18 22.78
N HIS A 819 20.23 -44.87 22.74
CA HIS A 819 20.35 -44.06 21.53
C HIS A 819 21.79 -44.02 21.00
N ILE A 820 22.78 -43.74 21.85
CA ILE A 820 24.21 -43.75 21.47
C ILE A 820 24.65 -45.13 20.97
N GLN A 821 24.19 -46.22 21.61
CA GLN A 821 24.44 -47.58 21.13
C GLN A 821 23.84 -47.84 19.75
N SER A 822 22.70 -47.21 19.43
CA SER A 822 22.08 -47.33 18.11
C SER A 822 22.93 -46.69 17.02
N LEU A 823 23.64 -45.59 17.33
CA LEU A 823 24.52 -44.88 16.41
C LEU A 823 25.77 -45.69 16.02
N VAL A 824 26.25 -46.59 16.89
CA VAL A 824 27.45 -47.43 16.66
C VAL A 824 27.14 -48.85 16.16
N LYS A 825 25.94 -49.08 15.61
CA LYS A 825 25.55 -50.39 15.06
C LYS A 825 26.38 -50.78 13.83
N SER A 826 26.63 -49.85 12.91
CA SER A 826 27.42 -50.11 11.71
C SER A 826 28.93 -50.06 12.02
N GLU A 827 29.73 -50.81 11.27
CA GLU A 827 31.19 -50.80 11.39
C GLU A 827 31.77 -49.42 11.06
N LYS A 828 31.27 -48.79 9.99
CA LYS A 828 31.64 -47.43 9.58
C LYS A 828 31.42 -46.42 10.71
N SER A 829 30.29 -46.50 11.40
CA SER A 829 29.99 -45.64 12.55
C SER A 829 30.96 -45.89 13.70
N ARG A 830 31.31 -47.15 14.00
CA ARG A 830 32.30 -47.48 15.04
C ARG A 830 33.66 -46.90 14.73
N GLN A 831 34.13 -47.01 13.49
CA GLN A 831 35.42 -46.45 13.08
C GLN A 831 35.47 -44.94 13.31
N VAL A 832 34.49 -44.20 12.78
CA VAL A 832 34.41 -42.74 12.92
C VAL A 832 34.34 -42.31 14.40
N MET A 833 33.61 -43.04 15.23
CA MET A 833 33.53 -42.78 16.66
C MET A 833 34.83 -43.08 17.41
N CYS A 834 35.53 -44.16 17.05
CA CYS A 834 36.84 -44.49 17.64
C CYS A 834 37.90 -43.45 17.29
N GLU A 835 37.98 -43.02 16.03
CA GLU A 835 38.86 -41.94 15.55
C GLU A 835 38.58 -40.61 16.28
N SER A 836 37.32 -40.38 16.66
CA SER A 836 36.89 -39.19 17.39
C SER A 836 37.14 -39.26 18.90
N GLY A 837 37.69 -40.37 19.41
CA GLY A 837 38.02 -40.54 20.82
C GLY A 837 36.85 -40.95 21.71
N LEU A 838 35.76 -41.49 21.15
CA LEU A 838 34.59 -41.93 21.93
C LEU A 838 34.95 -43.01 22.95
N LEU A 839 35.80 -43.98 22.59
CA LEU A 839 36.25 -45.04 23.50
C LEU A 839 36.90 -44.48 24.77
N ARG A 840 37.84 -43.54 24.60
CA ARG A 840 38.51 -42.84 25.71
C ARG A 840 37.48 -42.07 26.54
N THR A 841 36.56 -41.36 25.88
CA THR A 841 35.52 -40.55 26.53
C THR A 841 34.63 -41.41 27.43
N VAL A 842 34.18 -42.58 26.93
CA VAL A 842 33.34 -43.52 27.69
C VAL A 842 34.04 -43.97 28.97
N ILE A 843 35.33 -44.33 28.89
CA ILE A 843 36.11 -44.75 30.07
C ILE A 843 36.24 -43.60 31.08
N THR A 844 36.64 -42.41 30.61
CA THR A 844 36.95 -41.30 31.51
C THR A 844 35.71 -40.65 32.13
N SER A 845 34.59 -40.61 31.41
CA SER A 845 33.38 -39.93 31.87
C SER A 845 32.42 -40.83 32.63
N CYS A 846 32.51 -42.15 32.46
CA CYS A 846 31.58 -43.10 33.08
C CYS A 846 32.26 -44.14 33.99
N GLU A 847 33.44 -43.83 34.53
CA GLU A 847 34.24 -44.71 35.40
C GLU A 847 33.41 -45.32 36.55
N ASP A 848 32.61 -44.51 37.23
CA ASP A 848 31.74 -44.95 38.34
C ASP A 848 30.76 -46.06 37.95
N ALA A 849 30.27 -46.05 36.71
CA ALA A 849 29.34 -47.05 36.21
C ALA A 849 30.06 -48.35 35.82
N PHE A 850 31.33 -48.30 35.42
CA PHE A 850 32.14 -49.50 35.16
C PHE A 850 32.59 -50.18 36.45
N CYS A 851 32.88 -49.41 37.50
CA CYS A 851 33.32 -49.95 38.79
C CYS A 851 32.21 -50.62 39.62
N ARG A 852 30.94 -50.59 39.18
CA ARG A 852 29.78 -51.10 39.94
C ARG A 852 28.79 -51.85 39.06
N ASP A 853 28.74 -53.17 39.23
CA ASP A 853 27.81 -54.05 38.50
C ASP A 853 26.32 -53.72 38.74
N SER A 854 26.00 -53.12 39.89
CA SER A 854 24.64 -52.71 40.26
C SER A 854 24.21 -51.37 39.67
N HIS A 855 25.09 -50.69 38.92
CA HIS A 855 24.77 -49.40 38.30
C HIS A 855 23.83 -49.60 37.10
N PRO A 856 22.73 -48.82 36.96
CA PRO A 856 21.76 -49.02 35.88
C PRO A 856 22.37 -48.89 34.47
N LEU A 857 23.43 -48.09 34.33
CA LEU A 857 24.17 -47.89 33.08
C LEU A 857 25.31 -48.91 32.86
N HIS A 858 25.64 -49.77 33.82
CA HIS A 858 26.79 -50.69 33.74
C HIS A 858 26.73 -51.59 32.49
N LEU A 859 25.61 -52.31 32.32
CA LEU A 859 25.43 -53.23 31.19
C LEU A 859 25.36 -52.50 29.84
N PRO A 860 24.61 -51.38 29.67
CA PRO A 860 24.65 -50.60 28.45
C PRO A 860 26.04 -50.02 28.12
N LEU A 861 26.76 -49.47 29.10
CA LEU A 861 28.10 -48.91 28.87
C LEU A 861 29.11 -49.99 28.51
N THR A 862 29.04 -51.16 29.14
CA THR A 862 29.90 -52.32 28.82
C THR A 862 29.68 -52.78 27.38
N ARG A 863 28.42 -52.91 26.93
CA ARG A 863 28.11 -53.26 25.54
C ARG A 863 28.60 -52.22 24.53
N LEU A 864 28.52 -50.93 24.87
CA LEU A 864 29.06 -49.85 24.04
C LEU A 864 30.59 -49.95 23.97
N PHE A 865 31.24 -50.14 25.11
CA PHE A 865 32.68 -50.30 25.23
C PHE A 865 33.18 -51.50 24.43
N GLU A 866 32.58 -52.69 24.57
CA GLU A 866 32.96 -53.89 23.81
C GLU A 866 32.91 -53.67 22.28
N LYS A 867 31.85 -52.99 21.80
CA LYS A 867 31.70 -52.64 20.38
C LYS A 867 32.78 -51.68 19.88
N LEU A 868 33.13 -50.67 20.68
CA LEU A 868 34.17 -49.70 20.30
C LEU A 868 35.57 -50.29 20.44
N ALA A 869 35.83 -51.04 21.51
CA ALA A 869 37.10 -51.68 21.79
C ALA A 869 37.44 -52.71 20.70
N SER A 870 36.48 -53.55 20.29
CA SER A 870 36.68 -54.51 19.19
C SER A 870 37.05 -53.85 17.86
N GLN A 871 36.58 -52.61 17.61
CA GLN A 871 36.95 -51.83 16.43
C GLN A 871 38.32 -51.14 16.60
N ALA A 872 38.66 -50.69 17.80
CA ALA A 872 39.89 -49.95 18.09
C ALA A 872 41.14 -50.85 18.14
N VAL A 873 40.98 -52.18 18.09
CA VAL A 873 42.10 -53.12 18.02
C VAL A 873 42.75 -53.04 16.65
N GLU A 874 43.88 -52.35 16.55
CA GLU A 874 44.69 -52.33 15.33
C GLU A 874 45.40 -53.68 15.09
N PRO A 875 45.67 -54.07 13.83
CA PRO A 875 46.35 -55.33 13.52
C PRO A 875 47.74 -55.51 14.16
N TYR A 876 48.40 -54.41 14.56
CA TYR A 876 49.68 -54.44 15.27
C TYR A 876 49.52 -54.79 16.77
N VAL A 877 48.35 -54.53 17.37
CA VAL A 877 48.05 -54.85 18.78
C VAL A 877 47.71 -56.33 18.97
N LEU A 878 47.36 -57.03 17.88
CA LEU A 878 47.05 -58.46 17.84
C LEU A 878 48.23 -59.35 17.40
N ARG A 879 49.36 -58.75 17.00
CA ARG A 879 50.62 -59.45 16.69
C ARG A 879 51.62 -59.22 17.79
#